data_AF-C4L9L1-F1
#
_entry.id   AF-C4L9L1-F1
#
_cell.length_a   1.000
_cell.length_b   1.000
_cell.length_c   1.000
_cell.angle_alpha   90.00
_cell.angle_beta   90.00
_cell.angle_gamma   90.00
#
_symmetry.space_group_name_H-M   'P 1'
#
loop_
_entity.id
_entity.type
_entity.pdbx_description
1 polymer ?
#
loop_
_entity_poly.entity_id
_entity_poly.type
_entity_poly.pdbx_seq_one_letter_code
_entity_poly.pdbx_strand_id
1 'polypeptide(L)'
;MVFRINAITAAIFSVSAGLVFTSHPAQAADNSIKVPSNLRAGAFDERCYSDVPPATATEYSRTTPVEVSADQLNAVRDGKAVYEGGVEVSQGNKYFSSDYTELDQVSRNVLAHGNIFYRDGQVTLKSNDQLTTNLDSKESQIDNATYQLHGSPARGEAEKIHLDNEKKELTLSKARFTTCPVGQESWWLSASEVNVDQKEVFGEAWNATLWLKNVPVFYTPYITFPVKDERKSGLLYPNFTYSSTNGFDISTPYYWNIAPNYDMTLTPRVMSNRGTMEQIEYRYLPAAGHSGTIYAEYMANDRKVSDEELNPRWLASIRHNSGFQNGDLRWNLDYTRVGENDYNYFNDLHPPVGQIVDNQLLQSTTAGYYQRDWNLSTEVRDYQILLPNTPAPHQLLPQVIYNQYHTADKYSFSFNSEVSNFGNTSETYKAYTGQRLHAEPAISVPILQAPGYSLEAEGKLMSTYYQQDIPDDMSSYYSSYLGMDSLDSNVSRVLPEARVHGSMSFDRQTSFNDQAFTQTLEPEVQYLYIPYKNQNNIGLYDTTNLQSDYYNLFSDRRFAGLDRISDANRVSYGVTTRLFDSENTERMRFTVGQAYDLVAPQVTLLPNDEKQTNSRSLLSLRADTHPTDDWYTHTGIEYNTQSKDVSSGNAAAEYQQQKYTTQLNYRFVSKENFVVDTNDDREDISQAGAVLRLPISRDWQLIGAHYRDTQTGQSIDNLVGLRYDSCCWAVNFTFERNNAPDNTTLTAEPETSYGLQFEFKGLGSVGNGPKYNLNTRLLPYSRPFNLND
;
A
#
# COMPACT_ATOMS: atom_id res chain seq x y z
N MET A 1 -6.85 -26.77 -2.10
CA MET A 1 -6.99 -25.30 -2.04
C MET A 1 -6.80 -24.87 -0.59
N VAL A 2 -6.04 -23.81 -0.31
CA VAL A 2 -5.78 -23.35 1.07
C VAL A 2 -6.76 -22.23 1.38
N PHE A 3 -7.66 -22.48 2.32
CA PHE A 3 -8.61 -21.48 2.79
C PHE A 3 -8.04 -20.81 4.05
N ARG A 4 -8.11 -19.48 4.13
CA ARG A 4 -7.81 -18.74 5.36
C ARG A 4 -9.03 -18.80 6.28
N ILE A 5 -9.28 -19.95 6.90
CA ILE A 5 -10.38 -20.11 7.85
C ILE A 5 -9.89 -19.80 9.27
N ASN A 6 -9.77 -18.51 9.59
CA ASN A 6 -9.27 -18.05 10.90
C ASN A 6 -10.23 -18.34 12.07
N ALA A 7 -11.51 -18.57 11.77
CA ALA A 7 -12.55 -18.80 12.78
C ALA A 7 -12.50 -20.21 13.40
N ILE A 8 -11.94 -21.19 12.69
CA ILE A 8 -11.92 -22.59 13.12
C ILE A 8 -10.76 -22.85 14.10
N THR A 9 -9.68 -22.07 13.98
CA THR A 9 -8.44 -22.12 14.77
C THR A 9 -8.68 -22.00 16.28
N ALA A 10 -9.44 -20.99 16.73
CA ALA A 10 -9.75 -20.78 18.16
C ALA A 10 -10.83 -21.74 18.69
N ALA A 11 -11.71 -22.19 17.80
CA ALA A 11 -12.90 -22.98 18.08
C ALA A 11 -12.63 -24.42 18.52
N ILE A 12 -11.67 -25.05 17.87
CA ILE A 12 -11.34 -26.45 18.14
C ILE A 12 -10.53 -26.55 19.44
N PHE A 13 -9.72 -25.54 19.74
CA PHE A 13 -9.03 -25.37 21.03
C PHE A 13 -10.01 -25.39 22.22
N SER A 14 -11.23 -24.91 22.02
CA SER A 14 -12.27 -24.87 23.05
C SER A 14 -13.13 -26.12 23.15
N VAL A 15 -13.60 -26.68 22.02
CA VAL A 15 -14.42 -27.91 22.03
C VAL A 15 -13.70 -29.07 22.73
N SER A 16 -12.37 -29.16 22.56
CA SER A 16 -11.53 -30.13 23.27
C SER A 16 -11.38 -29.87 24.76
N ALA A 17 -11.19 -28.61 25.14
CA ALA A 17 -11.02 -28.23 26.53
C ALA A 17 -12.32 -28.42 27.31
N GLY A 18 -13.46 -28.29 26.63
CA GLY A 18 -14.78 -28.28 27.23
C GLY A 18 -15.26 -29.64 27.74
N LEU A 19 -15.31 -30.65 26.87
CA LEU A 19 -16.06 -31.89 27.08
C LEU A 19 -15.50 -32.84 28.17
N VAL A 20 -14.48 -32.41 28.94
CA VAL A 20 -13.87 -33.18 30.03
C VAL A 20 -13.48 -32.28 31.21
N PHE A 21 -13.84 -32.68 32.43
CA PHE A 21 -13.53 -31.99 33.70
C PHE A 21 -12.04 -32.12 34.13
N THR A 22 -11.06 -31.74 33.29
CA THR A 22 -9.63 -31.67 33.72
C THR A 22 -8.84 -30.51 33.09
N SER A 23 -7.77 -30.08 33.78
CA SER A 23 -6.98 -28.83 33.58
C SER A 23 -5.86 -28.87 32.52
N HIS A 24 -5.49 -27.71 31.93
CA HIS A 24 -4.17 -27.39 31.32
C HIS A 24 -3.88 -25.86 31.33
N PRO A 25 -2.63 -25.38 31.15
CA PRO A 25 -2.25 -23.98 31.41
C PRO A 25 -2.61 -23.05 30.24
N ALA A 26 -3.07 -21.84 30.58
CA ALA A 26 -3.45 -20.80 29.63
C ALA A 26 -2.28 -19.87 29.28
N GLN A 27 -2.22 -19.46 28.01
CA GLN A 27 -1.44 -18.32 27.55
C GLN A 27 -2.38 -17.11 27.52
N ALA A 28 -1.97 -16.02 28.19
CA ALA A 28 -2.77 -14.83 28.38
C ALA A 28 -3.08 -14.12 27.05
N ALA A 29 -4.36 -13.93 26.75
CA ALA A 29 -4.82 -12.95 25.78
C ALA A 29 -5.25 -11.68 26.52
N ASP A 30 -4.69 -10.54 26.11
CA ASP A 30 -4.96 -9.20 26.59
C ASP A 30 -6.46 -8.83 26.42
N ASN A 31 -7.06 -8.23 27.45
CA ASN A 31 -8.49 -7.89 27.56
C ASN A 31 -8.90 -6.66 26.72
N SER A 32 -8.18 -6.36 25.64
CA SER A 32 -8.62 -5.37 24.66
C SER A 32 -9.31 -6.10 23.51
N ILE A 33 -10.55 -5.73 23.18
CA ILE A 33 -11.23 -6.17 21.95
C ILE A 33 -10.42 -5.60 20.77
N LYS A 34 -9.40 -6.35 20.35
CA LYS A 34 -8.76 -6.19 19.05
C LYS A 34 -9.34 -7.27 18.17
N VAL A 35 -10.49 -6.98 17.57
CA VAL A 35 -10.91 -7.65 16.33
C VAL A 35 -9.70 -7.58 15.39
N PRO A 36 -9.13 -8.72 14.96
CA PRO A 36 -7.97 -8.76 14.07
C PRO A 36 -8.17 -7.79 12.89
N SER A 37 -7.13 -7.07 12.48
CA SER A 37 -7.22 -6.05 11.41
C SER A 37 -7.69 -6.62 10.07
N ASN A 38 -7.44 -7.91 9.84
CA ASN A 38 -7.93 -8.71 8.71
C ASN A 38 -9.42 -9.10 8.80
N LEU A 39 -10.06 -8.90 9.95
CA LEU A 39 -11.52 -8.88 10.15
C LEU A 39 -12.04 -7.42 10.18
N ARG A 40 -11.30 -6.44 9.66
CA ARG A 40 -11.82 -5.06 9.45
C ARG A 40 -11.98 -4.71 7.96
N ALA A 41 -11.74 -5.66 7.07
CA ALA A 41 -12.04 -5.50 5.66
C ALA A 41 -13.55 -5.62 5.46
N GLY A 42 -14.22 -4.48 5.34
CA GLY A 42 -15.67 -4.35 5.43
C GLY A 42 -16.08 -3.98 6.85
N ALA A 43 -16.92 -2.95 6.99
CA ALA A 43 -17.49 -2.62 8.28
C ALA A 43 -18.23 -3.86 8.80
N PHE A 44 -17.67 -4.56 9.80
CA PHE A 44 -18.45 -5.51 10.58
C PHE A 44 -19.58 -4.71 11.18
N ASP A 45 -20.79 -4.93 10.67
CA ASP A 45 -21.97 -4.36 11.26
C ASP A 45 -22.19 -5.08 12.59
N GLU A 46 -21.89 -4.41 13.71
CA GLU A 46 -22.09 -4.94 15.06
C GLU A 46 -23.52 -5.49 15.26
N ARG A 47 -24.48 -5.06 14.42
CA ARG A 47 -25.86 -5.56 14.38
C ARG A 47 -26.03 -6.98 13.83
N CYS A 48 -25.13 -7.45 12.97
CA CYS A 48 -25.21 -8.80 12.36
C CYS A 48 -24.87 -9.91 13.35
N TYR A 49 -24.09 -9.58 14.38
CA TYR A 49 -23.45 -10.55 15.26
C TYR A 49 -23.65 -10.22 16.74
N SER A 50 -24.71 -9.48 17.07
CA SER A 50 -25.15 -9.24 18.45
C SER A 50 -25.39 -10.54 19.22
N ASP A 51 -25.78 -11.59 18.50
CA ASP A 51 -26.11 -12.90 19.06
C ASP A 51 -24.88 -13.83 19.18
N VAL A 52 -23.70 -13.37 18.73
CA VAL A 52 -22.45 -14.12 18.90
C VAL A 52 -22.02 -13.98 20.37
N PRO A 53 -21.98 -15.06 21.15
CA PRO A 53 -21.59 -14.98 22.55
C PRO A 53 -20.14 -14.50 22.67
N PRO A 54 -19.78 -13.63 23.64
CA PRO A 54 -18.41 -13.20 23.83
C PRO A 54 -17.53 -14.36 24.32
N ALA A 55 -16.29 -14.44 23.84
CA ALA A 55 -15.33 -15.39 24.36
C ALA A 55 -14.89 -14.93 25.76
N THR A 56 -14.95 -15.83 26.74
CA THR A 56 -14.52 -15.54 28.12
C THR A 56 -13.27 -16.31 28.44
N ALA A 57 -12.27 -15.63 29.01
CA ALA A 57 -11.07 -16.27 29.51
C ALA A 57 -11.49 -17.34 30.53
N THR A 58 -11.03 -18.56 30.31
CA THR A 58 -11.34 -19.68 31.20
C THR A 58 -10.38 -19.64 32.38
N GLU A 59 -10.83 -19.10 33.52
CA GLU A 59 -10.13 -19.25 34.80
C GLU A 59 -10.32 -20.68 35.30
N TYR A 60 -9.33 -21.54 35.05
CA TYR A 60 -9.33 -22.92 35.51
C TYR A 60 -8.63 -23.06 36.86
N SER A 61 -9.40 -23.36 37.91
CA SER A 61 -8.85 -23.98 39.12
C SER A 61 -9.30 -25.43 39.24
N ARG A 62 -8.35 -26.36 39.47
CA ARG A 62 -8.65 -27.76 39.80
C ARG A 62 -9.43 -27.91 41.12
N THR A 63 -9.47 -26.85 41.92
CA THR A 63 -10.16 -26.84 43.21
C THR A 63 -11.61 -26.37 43.10
N THR A 64 -12.08 -25.94 41.92
CA THR A 64 -13.47 -25.51 41.75
C THR A 64 -14.40 -26.71 41.87
N PRO A 65 -15.32 -26.73 42.85
CA PRO A 65 -16.26 -27.83 43.03
C PRO A 65 -17.11 -28.06 41.77
N VAL A 66 -17.46 -29.32 41.51
CA VAL A 66 -18.49 -29.67 40.53
C VAL A 66 -19.82 -29.68 41.28
N GLU A 67 -20.73 -28.79 40.89
CA GLU A 67 -22.09 -28.74 41.44
C GLU A 67 -23.03 -29.44 40.48
N VAL A 68 -23.82 -30.39 41.01
CA VAL A 68 -24.82 -31.13 40.25
C VAL A 68 -26.18 -30.91 40.92
N SER A 69 -27.15 -30.45 40.15
CA SER A 69 -28.54 -30.25 40.55
C SER A 69 -29.45 -31.08 39.64
N ALA A 70 -30.47 -31.71 40.20
CA ALA A 70 -31.51 -32.45 39.49
C ALA A 70 -32.75 -32.59 40.39
N ASP A 71 -33.92 -32.82 39.81
CA ASP A 71 -35.16 -33.08 40.55
C ASP A 71 -35.08 -34.41 41.32
N GLN A 72 -34.45 -35.43 40.73
CA GLN A 72 -34.28 -36.75 41.33
C GLN A 72 -32.86 -37.26 41.15
N LEU A 73 -32.33 -37.88 42.21
CA LEU A 73 -31.07 -38.64 42.22
C LEU A 73 -31.34 -40.04 42.76
N ASN A 74 -31.06 -41.05 41.94
CA ASN A 74 -31.09 -42.45 42.34
C ASN A 74 -29.67 -43.06 42.24
N ALA A 75 -29.09 -43.39 43.39
CA ALA A 75 -27.78 -44.03 43.48
C ALA A 75 -27.94 -45.51 43.88
N VAL A 76 -27.61 -46.42 42.96
CA VAL A 76 -27.72 -47.87 43.15
C VAL A 76 -26.39 -48.41 43.69
N ARG A 77 -26.46 -49.43 44.57
CA ARG A 77 -25.28 -50.09 45.16
C ARG A 77 -24.29 -50.66 44.15
N ASP A 78 -24.73 -50.94 42.92
CA ASP A 78 -23.91 -51.47 41.83
C ASP A 78 -23.05 -50.39 41.15
N GLY A 79 -22.98 -49.18 41.72
CA GLY A 79 -22.10 -48.11 41.26
C GLY A 79 -22.71 -47.19 40.21
N LYS A 80 -24.04 -47.23 39.98
CA LYS A 80 -24.72 -46.31 39.06
C LYS A 80 -25.39 -45.16 39.80
N ALA A 81 -25.16 -43.93 39.37
CA ALA A 81 -25.86 -42.73 39.83
C ALA A 81 -26.66 -42.13 38.67
N VAL A 82 -27.98 -42.12 38.80
CA VAL A 82 -28.92 -41.62 37.79
C VAL A 82 -29.54 -40.32 38.28
N TYR A 83 -29.45 -39.27 37.47
CA TYR A 83 -30.00 -37.94 37.70
C TYR A 83 -31.12 -37.70 36.67
N GLU A 84 -32.31 -37.34 37.13
CA GLU A 84 -33.49 -37.13 36.29
C GLU A 84 -34.21 -35.83 36.65
N GLY A 85 -34.80 -35.17 35.64
CA GLY A 85 -35.59 -33.95 35.80
C GLY A 85 -34.70 -32.71 35.93
N GLY A 86 -34.39 -32.09 34.77
CA GLY A 86 -33.62 -30.85 34.71
C GLY A 86 -32.23 -30.98 35.33
N VAL A 87 -31.41 -31.93 34.82
CA VAL A 87 -30.04 -32.10 35.30
C VAL A 87 -29.22 -30.90 34.88
N GLU A 88 -28.59 -30.24 35.84
CA GLU A 88 -27.67 -29.14 35.64
C GLU A 88 -26.35 -29.45 36.33
N VAL A 89 -25.24 -29.34 35.60
CA VAL A 89 -23.88 -29.53 36.10
C VAL A 89 -23.09 -28.27 35.82
N SER A 90 -22.47 -27.69 36.85
CA SER A 90 -21.63 -26.51 36.70
C SER A 90 -20.27 -26.69 37.37
N GLN A 91 -19.23 -26.14 36.73
CA GLN A 91 -17.88 -26.07 37.29
C GLN A 91 -17.17 -24.83 36.72
N GLY A 92 -17.11 -23.74 37.50
CA GLY A 92 -16.56 -22.47 37.04
C GLY A 92 -17.32 -21.94 35.83
N ASN A 93 -16.64 -21.77 34.69
CA ASN A 93 -17.25 -21.29 33.44
C ASN A 93 -17.89 -22.42 32.61
N LYS A 94 -17.77 -23.68 33.03
CA LYS A 94 -18.40 -24.83 32.37
C LYS A 94 -19.81 -25.04 32.91
N TYR A 95 -20.75 -25.24 32.00
CA TYR A 95 -22.13 -25.54 32.30
C TYR A 95 -22.64 -26.60 31.33
N PHE A 96 -23.31 -27.60 31.87
CA PHE A 96 -23.92 -28.69 31.15
C PHE A 96 -25.34 -28.89 31.69
N SER A 97 -26.31 -29.15 30.81
CA SER A 97 -27.64 -29.56 31.21
C SER A 97 -28.24 -30.62 30.29
N SER A 98 -29.15 -31.44 30.82
CA SER A 98 -29.88 -32.48 30.09
C SER A 98 -31.14 -32.93 30.85
N ASP A 99 -32.03 -33.65 30.20
CA ASP A 99 -33.22 -34.23 30.85
C ASP A 99 -32.86 -35.44 31.75
N TYR A 100 -31.87 -36.23 31.32
CA TYR A 100 -31.38 -37.44 32.01
C TYR A 100 -29.85 -37.50 31.94
N THR A 101 -29.21 -37.86 33.06
CA THR A 101 -27.78 -38.18 33.11
C THR A 101 -27.54 -39.40 33.99
N GLU A 102 -26.83 -40.40 33.48
CA GLU A 102 -26.37 -41.59 34.21
C GLU A 102 -24.85 -41.59 34.29
N LEU A 103 -24.31 -41.75 35.50
CA LEU A 103 -22.90 -41.97 35.77
C LEU A 103 -22.70 -43.40 36.30
N ASP A 104 -21.96 -44.22 35.56
CA ASP A 104 -21.39 -45.46 36.06
C ASP A 104 -20.07 -45.15 36.76
N GLN A 105 -20.04 -45.28 38.09
CA GLN A 105 -18.88 -44.98 38.92
C GLN A 105 -17.73 -45.98 38.74
N VAL A 106 -18.00 -47.20 38.24
CA VAL A 106 -16.98 -48.23 38.02
C VAL A 106 -16.28 -48.01 36.69
N SER A 107 -17.06 -47.91 35.61
CA SER A 107 -16.50 -47.69 34.26
C SER A 107 -16.19 -46.23 33.97
N ARG A 108 -16.66 -45.32 34.83
CA ARG A 108 -16.49 -43.87 34.74
C ARG A 108 -17.14 -43.28 33.48
N ASN A 109 -18.10 -44.01 32.92
CA ASN A 109 -18.91 -43.59 31.79
C ASN A 109 -20.08 -42.73 32.26
N VAL A 110 -20.32 -41.64 31.55
CA VAL A 110 -21.48 -40.77 31.67
C VAL A 110 -22.28 -40.86 30.38
N LEU A 111 -23.58 -41.11 30.52
CA LEU A 111 -24.56 -41.10 29.44
C LEU A 111 -25.58 -40.01 29.74
N ALA A 112 -25.79 -39.09 28.81
CA ALA A 112 -26.85 -38.11 28.91
C ALA A 112 -27.71 -38.10 27.65
N HIS A 113 -29.00 -37.81 27.80
CA HIS A 113 -29.93 -37.69 26.69
C HIS A 113 -31.04 -36.68 26.97
N GLY A 114 -31.60 -36.12 25.90
CA GLY A 114 -32.65 -35.09 25.95
C GLY A 114 -32.14 -33.71 26.37
N ASN A 115 -32.50 -32.68 25.58
CA ASN A 115 -32.19 -31.25 25.83
C ASN A 115 -30.74 -30.99 26.28
N ILE A 116 -29.77 -31.66 25.66
CA ILE A 116 -28.35 -31.51 25.97
C ILE A 116 -27.92 -30.10 25.58
N PHE A 117 -27.43 -29.34 26.56
CA PHE A 117 -26.83 -28.03 26.37
C PHE A 117 -25.50 -27.98 27.10
N TYR A 118 -24.45 -27.60 26.38
CA TYR A 118 -23.09 -27.51 26.93
C TYR A 118 -22.49 -26.15 26.58
N ARG A 119 -21.81 -25.50 27.53
CA ARG A 119 -21.00 -24.30 27.30
C ARG A 119 -19.77 -24.25 28.20
N ASP A 120 -18.70 -23.63 27.73
CA ASP A 120 -17.44 -23.48 28.49
C ASP A 120 -16.80 -22.08 28.43
N GLY A 121 -17.55 -21.10 27.93
CA GLY A 121 -17.07 -19.74 27.72
C GLY A 121 -16.41 -19.52 26.36
N GLN A 122 -16.18 -20.58 25.58
CA GLN A 122 -15.56 -20.52 24.25
C GLN A 122 -16.42 -21.17 23.16
N VAL A 123 -17.19 -22.20 23.50
CA VAL A 123 -18.15 -22.85 22.60
C VAL A 123 -19.46 -23.15 23.33
N THR A 124 -20.56 -23.15 22.58
CA THR A 124 -21.84 -23.71 22.98
C THR A 124 -22.18 -24.89 22.07
N LEU A 125 -22.55 -26.04 22.65
CA LEU A 125 -23.05 -27.22 21.94
C LEU A 125 -24.49 -27.51 22.37
N LYS A 126 -25.33 -27.94 21.43
CA LYS A 126 -26.70 -28.39 21.70
C LYS A 126 -27.03 -29.67 20.95
N SER A 127 -27.70 -30.63 21.60
CA SER A 127 -28.26 -31.83 20.99
C SER A 127 -29.54 -32.26 21.72
N ASN A 128 -30.45 -32.93 21.03
CA ASN A 128 -31.61 -33.57 21.67
C ASN A 128 -31.45 -35.09 21.79
N ASP A 129 -30.36 -35.65 21.27
CA ASP A 129 -30.16 -37.09 21.20
C ASP A 129 -29.31 -37.56 22.39
N GLN A 130 -28.05 -37.91 22.14
CA GLN A 130 -27.20 -38.58 23.11
C GLN A 130 -25.83 -37.92 23.22
N LEU A 131 -25.35 -37.78 24.46
CA LEU A 131 -23.97 -37.50 24.80
C LEU A 131 -23.43 -38.69 25.60
N THR A 132 -22.26 -39.18 25.20
CA THR A 132 -21.48 -40.16 25.98
C THR A 132 -20.14 -39.55 26.30
N THR A 133 -19.67 -39.70 27.53
CA THR A 133 -18.31 -39.31 27.90
C THR A 133 -17.73 -40.29 28.91
N ASN A 134 -16.44 -40.60 28.78
CA ASN A 134 -15.71 -41.34 29.78
C ASN A 134 -14.79 -40.36 30.55
N LEU A 135 -14.98 -40.27 31.86
CA LEU A 135 -14.26 -39.30 32.70
C LEU A 135 -12.78 -39.65 32.90
N ASP A 136 -12.39 -40.90 32.66
CA ASP A 136 -11.02 -41.39 32.82
C ASP A 136 -10.25 -41.28 31.50
N SER A 137 -10.77 -41.85 30.39
CA SER A 137 -10.17 -41.75 29.05
C SER A 137 -10.36 -40.39 28.40
N LYS A 138 -11.25 -39.55 28.95
CA LYS A 138 -11.53 -38.18 28.47
C LYS A 138 -12.05 -38.15 27.03
N GLU A 139 -12.71 -39.23 26.65
CA GLU A 139 -13.33 -39.41 25.35
C GLU A 139 -14.79 -39.01 25.45
N SER A 140 -15.24 -38.15 24.53
CA SER A 140 -16.60 -37.63 24.52
C SER A 140 -17.19 -37.71 23.11
N GLN A 141 -18.44 -38.12 23.00
CA GLN A 141 -19.17 -38.18 21.74
C GLN A 141 -20.55 -37.58 21.95
N ILE A 142 -20.95 -36.67 21.05
CA ILE A 142 -22.30 -36.12 20.97
C ILE A 142 -22.87 -36.37 19.57
N ASP A 143 -24.09 -36.89 19.52
CA ASP A 143 -24.79 -37.20 18.28
C ASP A 143 -25.76 -36.06 17.91
N ASN A 144 -25.90 -35.77 16.62
CA ASN A 144 -26.76 -34.71 16.05
C ASN A 144 -26.64 -33.36 16.79
N ALA A 145 -25.42 -32.83 16.82
CA ALA A 145 -25.09 -31.63 17.57
C ALA A 145 -25.01 -30.38 16.68
N THR A 146 -25.47 -29.26 17.23
CA THR A 146 -25.18 -27.92 16.72
C THR A 146 -24.12 -27.26 17.58
N TYR A 147 -23.23 -26.47 16.97
CA TYR A 147 -22.16 -25.77 17.66
C TYR A 147 -22.14 -24.28 17.29
N GLN A 148 -21.90 -23.41 18.29
CA GLN A 148 -21.70 -21.98 18.14
C GLN A 148 -20.43 -21.56 18.87
N LEU A 149 -19.55 -20.87 18.17
CA LEU A 149 -18.28 -20.40 18.72
C LEU A 149 -18.46 -19.03 19.37
N HIS A 150 -17.71 -18.80 20.43
CA HIS A 150 -17.76 -17.54 21.16
C HIS A 150 -16.64 -16.61 20.65
N GLY A 151 -16.90 -15.31 20.58
CA GLY A 151 -16.01 -14.31 20.00
C GLY A 151 -15.81 -14.44 18.48
N SER A 152 -16.52 -15.38 17.83
CA SER A 152 -16.44 -15.66 16.41
C SER A 152 -17.84 -15.96 15.85
N PRO A 153 -18.22 -15.40 14.68
CA PRO A 153 -19.52 -15.66 14.06
C PRO A 153 -19.69 -17.08 13.52
N ALA A 154 -18.65 -17.90 13.60
CA ALA A 154 -18.65 -19.24 13.06
C ALA A 154 -19.49 -20.21 13.89
N ARG A 155 -20.25 -21.04 13.17
CA ARG A 155 -21.16 -22.03 13.74
C ARG A 155 -21.45 -23.15 12.76
N GLY A 156 -22.12 -24.18 13.23
CA GLY A 156 -22.60 -25.23 12.34
C GLY A 156 -23.27 -26.39 13.05
N GLU A 157 -23.31 -27.51 12.33
CA GLU A 157 -23.97 -28.74 12.73
C GLU A 157 -23.14 -29.95 12.31
N ALA A 158 -23.25 -31.06 13.04
CA ALA A 158 -22.63 -32.33 12.69
C ALA A 158 -23.49 -33.48 13.21
N GLU A 159 -23.56 -34.57 12.44
CA GLU A 159 -24.27 -35.79 12.85
C GLU A 159 -23.56 -36.49 14.01
N LYS A 160 -22.23 -36.35 14.08
CA LYS A 160 -21.42 -36.89 15.17
C LYS A 160 -20.25 -35.96 15.43
N ILE A 161 -20.07 -35.55 16.69
CA ILE A 161 -18.86 -34.87 17.14
C ILE A 161 -18.20 -35.80 18.15
N HIS A 162 -17.00 -36.26 17.80
CA HIS A 162 -16.17 -37.13 18.61
C HIS A 162 -14.92 -36.38 19.04
N LEU A 163 -14.65 -36.38 20.35
CA LEU A 163 -13.50 -35.73 20.94
C LEU A 163 -12.71 -36.74 21.76
N ASP A 164 -11.41 -36.80 21.52
CA ASP A 164 -10.41 -37.44 22.38
C ASP A 164 -9.52 -36.34 22.98
N ASN A 165 -9.77 -35.96 24.24
CA ASN A 165 -9.03 -34.87 24.87
C ASN A 165 -7.64 -35.30 25.37
N GLU A 166 -7.36 -36.59 25.52
CA GLU A 166 -6.00 -37.05 25.82
C GLU A 166 -5.11 -36.92 24.58
N LYS A 167 -5.62 -37.36 23.42
CA LYS A 167 -4.92 -37.21 22.14
C LYS A 167 -5.00 -35.79 21.59
N LYS A 168 -5.96 -34.98 22.06
CA LYS A 168 -6.32 -33.65 21.55
C LYS A 168 -6.82 -33.69 20.11
N GLU A 169 -7.61 -34.71 19.80
CA GLU A 169 -8.19 -34.97 18.50
C GLU A 169 -9.69 -34.69 18.53
N LEU A 170 -10.20 -34.05 17.48
CA LEU A 170 -11.61 -33.75 17.27
C LEU A 170 -12.01 -34.21 15.86
N THR A 171 -13.02 -35.07 15.78
CA THR A 171 -13.60 -35.54 14.53
C THR A 171 -15.07 -35.15 14.46
N LEU A 172 -15.47 -34.48 13.38
CA LEU A 172 -16.87 -34.19 13.07
C LEU A 172 -17.28 -34.97 11.83
N SER A 173 -18.28 -35.84 11.95
CA SER A 173 -18.85 -36.59 10.83
C SER A 173 -20.08 -35.86 10.26
N LYS A 174 -20.16 -35.81 8.93
CA LYS A 174 -21.17 -35.05 8.15
C LYS A 174 -21.38 -33.63 8.68
N ALA A 175 -20.27 -32.91 8.81
CA ALA A 175 -20.26 -31.57 9.38
C ALA A 175 -20.67 -30.50 8.36
N ARG A 176 -21.26 -29.43 8.86
CA ARG A 176 -21.54 -28.19 8.14
C ARG A 176 -21.02 -27.01 8.92
N PHE A 177 -20.59 -25.98 8.21
CA PHE A 177 -19.99 -24.76 8.74
C PHE A 177 -20.52 -23.53 8.02
N THR A 178 -20.81 -22.46 8.76
CA THR A 178 -21.18 -21.13 8.22
C THR A 178 -20.76 -20.02 9.17
N THR A 179 -20.59 -18.81 8.65
CA THR A 179 -20.47 -17.57 9.43
C THR A 179 -21.72 -16.69 9.33
N CYS A 180 -22.78 -17.19 8.69
CA CYS A 180 -24.04 -16.48 8.57
C CYS A 180 -24.80 -16.45 9.91
N PRO A 181 -25.49 -15.34 10.23
CA PRO A 181 -26.39 -15.28 11.38
C PRO A 181 -27.45 -16.38 11.32
N VAL A 182 -27.99 -16.75 12.48
CA VAL A 182 -29.04 -17.78 12.59
C VAL A 182 -30.28 -17.34 11.81
N GLY A 183 -30.80 -18.21 10.94
CA GLY A 183 -31.97 -17.94 10.10
C GLY A 183 -31.69 -17.11 8.84
N GLN A 184 -30.43 -16.75 8.56
CA GLN A 184 -30.01 -15.98 7.38
C GLN A 184 -28.92 -16.71 6.55
N GLU A 185 -28.97 -18.03 6.53
CA GLU A 185 -27.94 -18.86 5.92
C GLU A 185 -27.93 -18.75 4.39
N SER A 186 -27.01 -17.94 3.89
CA SER A 186 -26.79 -17.78 2.46
C SER A 186 -25.82 -18.83 1.91
N TRP A 187 -24.92 -19.34 2.74
CA TRP A 187 -23.95 -20.35 2.35
C TRP A 187 -23.62 -21.33 3.49
N TRP A 188 -23.24 -22.55 3.10
CA TRP A 188 -22.75 -23.61 3.98
C TRP A 188 -21.54 -24.30 3.35
N LEU A 189 -20.52 -24.59 4.14
CA LEU A 189 -19.48 -25.54 3.76
C LEU A 189 -19.79 -26.87 4.43
N SER A 190 -20.12 -27.89 3.64
CA SER A 190 -20.45 -29.24 4.12
C SER A 190 -19.31 -30.19 3.83
N ALA A 191 -18.89 -31.01 4.78
CA ALA A 191 -17.86 -32.03 4.60
C ALA A 191 -18.34 -33.36 5.16
N SER A 192 -17.90 -34.48 4.57
CA SER A 192 -18.25 -35.80 5.08
C SER A 192 -17.55 -36.09 6.40
N GLU A 193 -16.35 -35.56 6.56
CA GLU A 193 -15.51 -35.74 7.74
C GLU A 193 -14.61 -34.52 7.92
N VAL A 194 -14.51 -34.02 9.14
CA VAL A 194 -13.59 -32.94 9.54
C VAL A 194 -12.75 -33.48 10.68
N ASN A 195 -11.44 -33.53 10.48
CA ASN A 195 -10.49 -34.03 11.47
C ASN A 195 -9.57 -32.91 11.91
N VAL A 196 -9.38 -32.80 13.22
CA VAL A 196 -8.51 -31.81 13.81
C VAL A 196 -7.66 -32.48 14.87
N ASP A 197 -6.35 -32.42 14.68
CA ASP A 197 -5.37 -32.66 15.73
C ASP A 197 -4.78 -31.31 16.16
N GLN A 198 -4.83 -30.99 17.46
CA GLN A 198 -4.27 -29.75 18.00
C GLN A 198 -2.75 -29.74 18.10
N LYS A 199 -2.12 -30.91 17.98
CA LYS A 199 -0.67 -31.02 17.83
C LYS A 199 -0.26 -30.53 16.44
N GLU A 200 -1.09 -30.82 15.44
CA GLU A 200 -0.91 -30.35 14.08
C GLU A 200 -1.21 -28.87 13.91
N VAL A 201 -0.72 -28.33 12.79
CA VAL A 201 -0.89 -26.93 12.41
C VAL A 201 -2.19 -26.71 11.63
N PHE A 202 -2.66 -27.75 10.94
CA PHE A 202 -3.81 -27.70 10.05
C PHE A 202 -4.82 -28.80 10.38
N GLY A 203 -6.10 -28.44 10.31
CA GLY A 203 -7.19 -29.40 10.30
C GLY A 203 -7.55 -29.76 8.86
N GLU A 204 -8.20 -30.90 8.71
CA GLU A 204 -8.53 -31.52 7.45
C GLU A 204 -10.04 -31.66 7.30
N ALA A 205 -10.56 -31.49 6.09
CA ALA A 205 -11.93 -31.84 5.76
C ALA A 205 -12.00 -32.56 4.41
N TRP A 206 -12.80 -33.62 4.38
CA TRP A 206 -12.94 -34.53 3.25
C TRP A 206 -14.29 -34.35 2.55
N ASN A 207 -14.29 -34.47 1.22
CA ASN A 207 -15.47 -34.31 0.36
C ASN A 207 -16.22 -32.98 0.64
N ALA A 208 -15.47 -31.91 0.84
CA ALA A 208 -16.02 -30.61 1.18
C ALA A 208 -16.74 -29.99 -0.03
N THR A 209 -17.96 -29.51 0.21
CA THR A 209 -18.82 -28.89 -0.80
C THR A 209 -19.31 -27.55 -0.27
N LEU A 210 -19.07 -26.48 -1.02
CA LEU A 210 -19.67 -25.17 -0.78
C LEU A 210 -21.08 -25.16 -1.40
N TRP A 211 -22.06 -24.89 -0.55
CA TRP A 211 -23.46 -24.74 -0.90
C TRP A 211 -23.86 -23.27 -0.81
N LEU A 212 -24.48 -22.73 -1.85
CA LEU A 212 -25.20 -21.46 -1.77
C LEU A 212 -26.69 -21.78 -1.64
N LYS A 213 -27.25 -21.50 -0.46
CA LYS A 213 -28.54 -22.04 -0.05
C LYS A 213 -28.60 -23.56 -0.27
N ASN A 214 -29.41 -24.00 -1.25
CA ASN A 214 -29.63 -25.41 -1.57
C ASN A 214 -28.90 -25.86 -2.84
N VAL A 215 -28.00 -25.04 -3.40
CA VAL A 215 -27.27 -25.34 -4.63
C VAL A 215 -25.79 -25.60 -4.32
N PRO A 216 -25.23 -26.78 -4.64
CA PRO A 216 -23.80 -27.02 -4.51
C PRO A 216 -23.06 -26.29 -5.65
N VAL A 217 -22.14 -25.39 -5.31
CA VAL A 217 -21.42 -24.55 -6.30
C VAL A 217 -19.96 -24.94 -6.48
N PHE A 218 -19.35 -25.56 -5.47
CA PHE A 218 -17.95 -25.96 -5.55
C PHE A 218 -17.70 -27.20 -4.70
N TYR A 219 -17.08 -28.22 -5.28
CA TYR A 219 -16.69 -29.45 -4.61
C TYR A 219 -15.17 -29.58 -4.57
N THR A 220 -14.65 -30.05 -3.44
CA THR A 220 -13.25 -30.44 -3.33
C THR A 220 -13.13 -31.73 -2.52
N PRO A 221 -12.37 -32.73 -2.99
CA PRO A 221 -12.23 -34.00 -2.28
C PRO A 221 -11.49 -33.85 -0.95
N TYR A 222 -10.64 -32.81 -0.82
CA TYR A 222 -9.84 -32.55 0.37
C TYR A 222 -9.49 -31.07 0.48
N ILE A 223 -9.73 -30.50 1.66
CA ILE A 223 -9.41 -29.12 2.02
C ILE A 223 -8.77 -29.11 3.40
N THR A 224 -7.87 -28.17 3.63
CA THR A 224 -7.29 -27.94 4.96
C THR A 224 -7.45 -26.50 5.39
N PHE A 225 -7.53 -26.29 6.70
CA PHE A 225 -7.67 -24.99 7.32
C PHE A 225 -6.72 -24.84 8.51
N PRO A 226 -6.24 -23.62 8.81
CA PRO A 226 -5.31 -23.39 9.90
C PRO A 226 -5.95 -23.67 11.27
N VAL A 227 -5.29 -24.50 12.08
CA VAL A 227 -5.59 -24.73 13.52
C VAL A 227 -4.64 -23.93 14.41
N LYS A 228 -3.51 -23.48 13.86
CA LYS A 228 -2.60 -22.47 14.44
C LYS A 228 -2.33 -21.36 13.42
N ASP A 229 -1.85 -20.22 13.88
CA ASP A 229 -1.47 -19.10 13.00
C ASP A 229 -0.15 -19.39 12.27
N GLU A 230 -0.21 -20.27 11.27
CA GLU A 230 0.92 -20.62 10.42
C GLU A 230 0.52 -20.69 8.95
N ARG A 231 1.53 -20.55 8.09
CA ARG A 231 1.38 -20.47 6.63
C ARG A 231 1.37 -21.87 6.00
N LYS A 232 0.50 -22.08 5.01
CA LYS A 232 0.43 -23.34 4.24
C LYS A 232 0.58 -23.14 2.75
N SER A 233 1.27 -24.06 2.09
CA SER A 233 1.29 -24.19 0.64
C SER A 233 -0.05 -24.69 0.07
N GLY A 234 -0.47 -24.12 -1.06
CA GLY A 234 -1.52 -24.66 -1.92
C GLY A 234 -2.18 -23.61 -2.81
N LEU A 235 -3.19 -24.04 -3.56
CA LEU A 235 -3.96 -23.18 -4.47
C LEU A 235 -4.69 -22.08 -3.69
N LEU A 236 -4.49 -20.84 -4.12
CA LEU A 236 -5.27 -19.67 -3.74
C LEU A 236 -6.51 -19.56 -4.64
N TYR A 237 -7.35 -18.57 -4.35
CA TYR A 237 -8.51 -18.29 -5.18
C TYR A 237 -8.12 -17.78 -6.56
N PRO A 238 -8.75 -18.29 -7.63
CA PRO A 238 -8.53 -17.76 -8.96
C PRO A 238 -9.15 -16.36 -9.12
N ASN A 239 -8.56 -15.56 -10.00
CA ASN A 239 -9.08 -14.26 -10.42
C ASN A 239 -9.52 -14.33 -11.90
N PHE A 240 -10.65 -13.69 -12.25
CA PHE A 240 -11.29 -13.70 -13.58
C PHE A 240 -11.60 -12.28 -14.13
N THR A 241 -10.82 -11.73 -15.06
CA THR A 241 -11.08 -10.41 -15.70
C THR A 241 -11.71 -10.56 -17.06
N TYR A 242 -12.53 -9.58 -17.42
CA TYR A 242 -12.80 -9.32 -18.83
C TYR A 242 -12.34 -7.91 -19.19
N SER A 243 -11.53 -7.79 -20.24
CA SER A 243 -11.14 -6.51 -20.83
C SER A 243 -11.24 -6.57 -22.36
N SER A 244 -11.41 -5.42 -23.01
CA SER A 244 -11.30 -5.34 -24.48
C SER A 244 -9.90 -5.73 -24.97
N THR A 245 -8.87 -5.46 -24.18
CA THR A 245 -7.47 -5.70 -24.53
C THR A 245 -7.09 -7.18 -24.44
N ASN A 246 -7.38 -7.85 -23.31
CA ASN A 246 -6.94 -9.23 -23.02
C ASN A 246 -8.05 -10.28 -23.19
N GLY A 247 -9.30 -9.84 -23.36
CA GLY A 247 -10.47 -10.72 -23.38
C GLY A 247 -10.75 -11.30 -22.01
N PHE A 248 -11.15 -12.57 -21.95
CA PHE A 248 -11.31 -13.30 -20.69
C PHE A 248 -9.94 -13.71 -20.14
N ASP A 249 -9.61 -13.25 -18.94
CA ASP A 249 -8.31 -13.38 -18.28
C ASP A 249 -8.48 -14.13 -16.96
N ILE A 250 -7.88 -15.32 -16.84
CA ILE A 250 -7.98 -16.16 -15.65
C ILE A 250 -6.59 -16.35 -15.06
N SER A 251 -6.39 -16.00 -13.79
CA SER A 251 -5.16 -16.33 -13.05
C SER A 251 -5.47 -17.27 -11.88
N THR A 252 -4.65 -18.30 -11.68
CA THR A 252 -4.85 -19.30 -10.61
C THR A 252 -3.60 -19.44 -9.75
N PRO A 253 -3.41 -18.60 -8.72
CA PRO A 253 -2.18 -18.59 -7.94
C PRO A 253 -2.02 -19.86 -7.09
N TYR A 254 -0.83 -20.44 -7.09
CA TYR A 254 -0.40 -21.49 -6.18
C TYR A 254 0.67 -20.93 -5.24
N TYR A 255 0.33 -20.82 -3.95
CA TYR A 255 1.26 -20.37 -2.93
C TYR A 255 2.09 -21.55 -2.41
N TRP A 256 3.40 -21.37 -2.29
CA TRP A 256 4.35 -22.35 -1.77
C TRP A 256 5.09 -21.73 -0.59
N ASN A 257 4.71 -22.16 0.61
CA ASN A 257 5.45 -21.86 1.83
C ASN A 257 6.67 -22.79 1.89
N ILE A 258 7.85 -22.29 1.51
CA ILE A 258 9.09 -23.07 1.43
C ILE A 258 9.71 -23.21 2.82
N ALA A 259 9.80 -22.09 3.54
CA ALA A 259 10.33 -21.99 4.89
C ALA A 259 9.76 -20.74 5.59
N PRO A 260 9.89 -20.59 6.92
CA PRO A 260 9.34 -19.42 7.63
C PRO A 260 9.79 -18.05 7.09
N ASN A 261 10.94 -18.00 6.44
CA ASN A 261 11.57 -16.81 5.88
C ASN A 261 11.61 -16.75 4.33
N TYR A 262 11.02 -17.73 3.62
CA TYR A 262 10.98 -17.73 2.16
C TYR A 262 9.66 -18.33 1.65
N ASP A 263 9.01 -17.65 0.70
CA ASP A 263 7.86 -18.19 0.00
C ASP A 263 7.86 -17.85 -1.49
N MET A 264 7.06 -18.62 -2.24
CA MET A 264 6.90 -18.43 -3.68
C MET A 264 5.43 -18.51 -4.06
N THR A 265 4.99 -17.73 -5.03
CA THR A 265 3.67 -17.84 -5.65
C THR A 265 3.85 -18.04 -7.14
N LEU A 266 3.40 -19.19 -7.65
CA LEU A 266 3.35 -19.48 -9.08
C LEU A 266 1.93 -19.24 -9.58
N THR A 267 1.74 -18.37 -10.55
CA THR A 267 0.43 -17.99 -11.06
C THR A 267 0.36 -18.23 -12.57
N PRO A 268 -0.20 -19.36 -13.00
CA PRO A 268 -0.63 -19.54 -14.38
C PRO A 268 -1.76 -18.55 -14.69
N ARG A 269 -1.60 -17.81 -15.78
CA ARG A 269 -2.54 -16.82 -16.29
C ARG A 269 -2.92 -17.16 -17.73
N VAL A 270 -4.21 -17.15 -18.06
CA VAL A 270 -4.72 -17.45 -19.40
C VAL A 270 -5.56 -16.29 -19.87
N MET A 271 -5.16 -15.66 -20.97
CA MET A 271 -5.87 -14.55 -21.61
C MET A 271 -6.41 -15.01 -22.97
N SER A 272 -7.73 -14.94 -23.17
CA SER A 272 -8.39 -15.46 -24.38
C SER A 272 -7.86 -14.83 -25.66
N ASN A 273 -7.57 -13.52 -25.64
CA ASN A 273 -7.13 -12.80 -26.83
C ASN A 273 -5.61 -12.88 -27.05
N ARG A 274 -4.82 -13.26 -26.04
CA ARG A 274 -3.34 -13.26 -26.10
C ARG A 274 -2.74 -14.66 -26.04
N GLY A 275 -2.85 -15.34 -24.90
CA GLY A 275 -2.10 -16.56 -24.66
C GLY A 275 -2.08 -17.00 -23.21
N THR A 276 -1.15 -17.91 -22.92
CA THR A 276 -0.84 -18.36 -21.56
C THR A 276 0.43 -17.65 -21.08
N MET A 277 0.43 -17.25 -19.82
CA MET A 277 1.55 -16.61 -19.16
C MET A 277 1.79 -17.29 -17.81
N GLU A 278 3.05 -17.43 -17.45
CA GLU A 278 3.47 -17.84 -16.11
C GLU A 278 4.01 -16.64 -15.34
N GLN A 279 3.47 -16.40 -14.14
CA GLN A 279 3.98 -15.38 -13.23
C GLN A 279 4.58 -16.06 -12.00
N ILE A 280 5.72 -15.57 -11.53
CA ILE A 280 6.43 -16.07 -10.36
C ILE A 280 6.72 -14.89 -9.44
N GLU A 281 6.24 -14.95 -8.21
CA GLU A 281 6.64 -14.05 -7.12
C GLU A 281 7.41 -14.87 -6.08
N TYR A 282 8.64 -14.51 -5.77
CA TYR A 282 9.47 -15.11 -4.73
C TYR A 282 9.85 -14.06 -3.70
N ARG A 283 9.44 -14.27 -2.44
CA ARG A 283 9.70 -13.31 -1.35
C ARG A 283 10.59 -13.94 -0.31
N TYR A 284 11.50 -13.14 0.22
CA TYR A 284 12.52 -13.61 1.15
C TYR A 284 12.79 -12.62 2.28
N LEU A 285 13.07 -13.17 3.46
CA LEU A 285 13.43 -12.46 4.69
C LEU A 285 14.55 -13.22 5.45
N PRO A 286 15.77 -13.36 4.87
CA PRO A 286 16.81 -14.25 5.37
C PRO A 286 17.18 -14.00 6.83
N ALA A 287 17.18 -12.75 7.25
CA ALA A 287 17.43 -12.32 8.62
C ALA A 287 16.75 -10.97 8.89
N ALA A 288 16.69 -10.57 10.16
CA ALA A 288 16.17 -9.27 10.55
C ALA A 288 16.93 -8.14 9.83
N GLY A 289 16.20 -7.17 9.29
CA GLY A 289 16.78 -6.07 8.51
C GLY A 289 17.04 -6.38 7.03
N HIS A 290 16.79 -7.60 6.55
CA HIS A 290 17.02 -8.01 5.16
C HIS A 290 15.73 -8.55 4.55
N SER A 291 15.22 -7.91 3.51
CA SER A 291 14.02 -8.36 2.80
C SER A 291 14.14 -8.16 1.30
N GLY A 292 13.40 -8.95 0.53
CA GLY A 292 13.28 -8.71 -0.90
C GLY A 292 12.23 -9.56 -1.57
N THR A 293 11.99 -9.19 -2.83
CA THR A 293 11.04 -9.82 -3.74
C THR A 293 11.69 -9.95 -5.11
N ILE A 294 11.58 -11.13 -5.70
CA ILE A 294 11.87 -11.38 -7.12
C ILE A 294 10.52 -11.65 -7.78
N TYR A 295 10.22 -10.93 -8.85
CA TYR A 295 9.01 -11.10 -9.64
C TYR A 295 9.39 -11.34 -11.09
N ALA A 296 8.79 -12.35 -11.72
CA ALA A 296 9.04 -12.66 -13.11
C ALA A 296 7.75 -13.02 -13.82
N GLU A 297 7.63 -12.62 -15.08
CA GLU A 297 6.55 -13.02 -15.98
C GLU A 297 7.14 -13.55 -17.28
N TYR A 298 6.53 -14.57 -17.83
CA TYR A 298 6.92 -15.15 -19.11
C TYR A 298 5.70 -15.54 -19.93
N MET A 299 5.68 -15.15 -21.20
CA MET A 299 4.67 -15.53 -22.18
C MET A 299 5.38 -15.95 -23.47
N ALA A 300 5.30 -17.25 -23.78
CA ALA A 300 6.00 -17.81 -24.94
C ALA A 300 5.47 -17.28 -26.29
N ASN A 301 4.15 -17.03 -26.38
CA ASN A 301 3.49 -16.61 -27.60
C ASN A 301 2.26 -15.74 -27.28
N ASP A 302 2.34 -14.44 -27.62
CA ASP A 302 1.23 -13.49 -27.60
C ASP A 302 0.58 -13.42 -28.99
N ARG A 303 -0.61 -14.02 -29.14
CA ARG A 303 -1.36 -14.05 -30.42
C ARG A 303 -1.84 -12.67 -30.90
N LYS A 304 -1.83 -11.65 -30.04
CA LYS A 304 -2.28 -10.31 -30.38
C LYS A 304 -1.15 -9.46 -30.97
N VAL A 305 0.10 -9.84 -30.71
CA VAL A 305 1.28 -9.17 -31.23
C VAL A 305 1.66 -9.82 -32.56
N SER A 306 1.69 -9.04 -33.64
CA SER A 306 2.06 -9.52 -34.97
C SER A 306 3.56 -9.60 -35.21
N ASP A 307 4.36 -8.91 -34.40
CA ASP A 307 5.81 -8.93 -34.47
C ASP A 307 6.35 -10.19 -33.78
N GLU A 308 6.97 -11.08 -34.56
CA GLU A 308 7.56 -12.30 -34.02
C GLU A 308 8.78 -12.02 -33.13
N GLU A 309 9.46 -10.89 -33.28
CA GLU A 309 10.63 -10.52 -32.45
C GLU A 309 10.25 -10.21 -31.00
N LEU A 310 8.99 -9.82 -30.75
CA LEU A 310 8.45 -9.59 -29.42
C LEU A 310 8.08 -10.89 -28.68
N ASN A 311 8.09 -12.04 -29.36
CA ASN A 311 7.83 -13.33 -28.75
C ASN A 311 9.15 -14.08 -28.48
N PRO A 312 9.44 -14.47 -27.22
CA PRO A 312 8.59 -14.41 -26.03
C PRO A 312 8.58 -13.03 -25.34
N ARG A 313 7.44 -12.67 -24.75
CA ARG A 313 7.31 -11.49 -23.87
C ARG A 313 7.67 -11.87 -22.45
N TRP A 314 8.51 -11.09 -21.79
CA TRP A 314 8.93 -11.36 -20.42
C TRP A 314 9.19 -10.08 -19.61
N LEU A 315 9.08 -10.22 -18.29
CA LEU A 315 9.43 -9.20 -17.32
C LEU A 315 10.23 -9.84 -16.19
N ALA A 316 11.24 -9.13 -15.71
CA ALA A 316 11.98 -9.45 -14.49
C ALA A 316 12.06 -8.22 -13.58
N SER A 317 11.68 -8.38 -12.32
CA SER A 317 11.78 -7.34 -11.31
C SER A 317 12.40 -7.90 -10.03
N ILE A 318 13.36 -7.18 -9.46
CA ILE A 318 14.04 -7.53 -8.22
C ILE A 318 14.03 -6.29 -7.34
N ARG A 319 13.41 -6.42 -6.16
CA ARG A 319 13.46 -5.42 -5.09
C ARG A 319 14.14 -6.02 -3.88
N HIS A 320 15.15 -5.36 -3.36
CA HIS A 320 15.87 -5.79 -2.18
C HIS A 320 16.18 -4.60 -1.27
N ASN A 321 16.01 -4.80 0.04
CA ASN A 321 16.38 -3.84 1.07
C ASN A 321 17.14 -4.57 2.17
N SER A 322 18.29 -4.03 2.55
CA SER A 322 19.14 -4.57 3.60
C SER A 322 19.64 -3.45 4.52
N GLY A 323 19.49 -3.66 5.83
CA GLY A 323 20.13 -2.89 6.88
C GLY A 323 21.10 -3.77 7.67
N PHE A 324 22.36 -3.38 7.71
CA PHE A 324 23.42 -4.02 8.50
C PHE A 324 23.82 -3.09 9.65
N GLN A 325 24.49 -3.62 10.68
CA GLN A 325 25.01 -2.83 11.81
C GLN A 325 23.93 -1.92 12.44
N ASN A 326 22.77 -2.49 12.77
CA ASN A 326 21.61 -1.76 13.30
C ASN A 326 21.03 -0.67 12.37
N GLY A 327 21.31 -0.72 11.07
CA GLY A 327 20.76 0.18 10.06
C GLY A 327 21.69 1.31 9.62
N ASP A 328 22.93 1.36 10.15
CA ASP A 328 23.95 2.33 9.73
C ASP A 328 24.42 2.06 8.30
N LEU A 329 24.66 0.80 7.95
CA LEU A 329 24.96 0.38 6.59
C LEU A 329 23.68 -0.10 5.91
N ARG A 330 23.31 0.53 4.80
CA ARG A 330 22.10 0.22 4.03
C ARG A 330 22.47 -0.18 2.61
N TRP A 331 21.81 -1.18 2.07
CA TRP A 331 21.93 -1.58 0.67
C TRP A 331 20.54 -1.82 0.09
N ASN A 332 20.24 -1.21 -1.05
CA ASN A 332 18.99 -1.39 -1.75
C ASN A 332 19.26 -1.72 -3.23
N LEU A 333 18.37 -2.49 -3.82
CA LEU A 333 18.33 -2.82 -5.25
C LEU A 333 16.88 -2.66 -5.71
N ASP A 334 16.65 -1.86 -6.74
CA ASP A 334 15.41 -1.77 -7.48
C ASP A 334 15.72 -1.94 -8.96
N TYR A 335 15.42 -3.12 -9.47
CA TYR A 335 15.73 -3.51 -10.84
C TYR A 335 14.46 -4.00 -11.49
N THR A 336 13.99 -3.33 -12.54
CA THR A 336 12.89 -3.82 -13.37
C THR A 336 13.27 -3.73 -14.84
N ARG A 337 13.04 -4.82 -15.58
CA ARG A 337 13.35 -4.92 -17.01
C ARG A 337 12.29 -5.77 -17.73
N VAL A 338 11.99 -5.38 -18.95
CA VAL A 338 11.16 -6.14 -19.90
C VAL A 338 11.97 -6.49 -21.16
N GLY A 339 11.42 -7.32 -22.03
CA GLY A 339 12.00 -7.61 -23.35
C GLY A 339 12.44 -6.34 -24.10
N GLU A 340 13.53 -6.44 -24.86
CA GLU A 340 13.99 -5.33 -25.70
C GLU A 340 12.92 -4.99 -26.74
N ASN A 341 12.73 -3.70 -27.02
CA ASN A 341 11.69 -3.18 -27.91
C ASN A 341 10.23 -3.46 -27.50
N ASP A 342 9.97 -4.07 -26.34
CA ASP A 342 8.61 -4.26 -25.82
C ASP A 342 8.11 -3.02 -25.06
N TYR A 343 7.95 -1.92 -25.80
CA TYR A 343 7.55 -0.61 -25.28
C TYR A 343 6.15 -0.60 -24.62
N ASN A 344 5.28 -1.52 -25.05
CA ASN A 344 3.88 -1.61 -24.60
C ASN A 344 3.64 -2.71 -23.53
N TYR A 345 4.69 -3.25 -22.90
CA TYR A 345 4.56 -4.32 -21.90
C TYR A 345 3.56 -3.97 -20.78
N PHE A 346 3.73 -2.81 -20.16
CA PHE A 346 2.90 -2.35 -19.03
C PHE A 346 1.48 -1.98 -19.48
N ASN A 347 1.35 -1.40 -20.68
CA ASN A 347 0.09 -1.05 -21.32
C ASN A 347 -0.78 -2.29 -21.59
N ASP A 348 -0.14 -3.38 -22.01
CA ASP A 348 -0.82 -4.62 -22.40
C ASP A 348 -1.11 -5.56 -21.22
N LEU A 349 -0.09 -5.83 -20.41
CA LEU A 349 -0.06 -6.98 -19.50
C LEU A 349 -0.37 -6.61 -18.05
N HIS A 350 -0.30 -5.32 -17.71
CA HIS A 350 -0.68 -4.79 -16.40
C HIS A 350 0.03 -5.49 -15.21
N PRO A 351 1.37 -5.58 -15.21
CA PRO A 351 2.08 -6.27 -14.14
C PRO A 351 1.94 -5.52 -12.80
N PRO A 352 1.90 -6.22 -11.66
CA PRO A 352 1.69 -5.60 -10.34
C PRO A 352 2.91 -4.79 -9.83
N VAL A 353 4.02 -4.79 -10.58
CA VAL A 353 5.28 -4.14 -10.19
C VAL A 353 5.44 -2.70 -10.73
N GLY A 354 4.49 -2.19 -11.52
CA GLY A 354 4.44 -0.79 -11.97
C GLY A 354 3.05 -0.39 -12.47
N GLN A 355 2.97 0.69 -13.24
CA GLN A 355 1.72 1.30 -13.71
C GLN A 355 1.64 1.32 -15.24
N ILE A 356 0.41 1.42 -15.77
CA ILE A 356 0.15 1.51 -17.21
C ILE A 356 0.82 2.74 -17.85
N VAL A 357 0.95 3.82 -17.08
CA VAL A 357 1.49 5.11 -17.54
C VAL A 357 3.02 5.20 -17.42
N ASP A 358 3.69 4.15 -16.96
CA ASP A 358 5.15 4.13 -16.85
C ASP A 358 5.77 4.12 -18.25
N ASN A 359 6.65 5.08 -18.53
CA ASN A 359 7.39 5.21 -19.79
C ASN A 359 8.88 4.90 -19.65
N GLN A 360 9.33 4.51 -18.46
CA GLN A 360 10.70 4.15 -18.15
C GLN A 360 10.75 3.19 -16.95
N LEU A 361 11.73 2.30 -16.93
CA LEU A 361 11.94 1.33 -15.85
C LEU A 361 13.28 1.57 -15.19
N LEU A 362 13.25 1.84 -13.89
CA LEU A 362 14.45 2.07 -13.07
C LEU A 362 15.25 0.79 -12.87
N GLN A 363 16.57 0.90 -13.02
CA GLN A 363 17.55 -0.13 -12.69
C GLN A 363 18.63 0.51 -11.81
N SER A 364 18.41 0.50 -10.50
CA SER A 364 19.30 1.15 -9.53
C SER A 364 19.71 0.24 -8.39
N THR A 365 20.96 0.37 -7.94
CA THR A 365 21.40 -0.12 -6.64
C THR A 365 22.09 0.97 -5.86
N THR A 366 21.72 1.09 -4.58
CA THR A 366 22.28 2.07 -3.66
C THR A 366 22.92 1.37 -2.48
N ALA A 367 24.07 1.86 -2.02
CA ALA A 367 24.66 1.44 -0.76
C ALA A 367 25.12 2.67 0.01
N GLY A 368 24.91 2.72 1.31
CA GLY A 368 25.31 3.88 2.10
C GLY A 368 25.57 3.57 3.56
N TYR A 369 26.51 4.32 4.14
CA TYR A 369 26.85 4.31 5.55
C TYR A 369 26.44 5.63 6.19
N TYR A 370 25.52 5.58 7.14
CA TYR A 370 24.91 6.75 7.76
C TYR A 370 25.33 6.84 9.23
N GLN A 371 25.96 7.94 9.59
CA GLN A 371 26.28 8.31 10.96
C GLN A 371 25.64 9.67 11.27
N ARG A 372 25.63 10.05 12.54
CA ARG A 372 25.00 11.29 13.00
C ARG A 372 25.57 12.54 12.32
N ASP A 373 26.89 12.59 12.19
CA ASP A 373 27.62 13.80 11.75
C ASP A 373 28.18 13.67 10.32
N TRP A 374 28.05 12.49 9.69
CA TRP A 374 28.48 12.26 8.31
C TRP A 374 27.76 11.09 7.68
N ASN A 375 27.66 11.07 6.36
CA ASN A 375 27.21 9.92 5.60
C ASN A 375 27.98 9.78 4.29
N LEU A 376 28.08 8.55 3.81
CA LEU A 376 28.67 8.20 2.52
C LEU A 376 27.66 7.32 1.79
N SER A 377 27.24 7.70 0.59
CA SER A 377 26.34 6.91 -0.23
C SER A 377 26.90 6.72 -1.63
N THR A 378 26.61 5.58 -2.24
CA THR A 378 26.91 5.30 -3.63
C THR A 378 25.69 4.77 -4.35
N GLU A 379 25.55 5.14 -5.61
CA GLU A 379 24.48 4.71 -6.49
C GLU A 379 25.05 4.27 -7.85
N VAL A 380 24.53 3.16 -8.37
CA VAL A 380 24.64 2.78 -9.78
C VAL A 380 23.23 2.79 -10.35
N ARG A 381 23.00 3.54 -11.42
CA ARG A 381 21.64 3.74 -11.98
C ARG A 381 21.64 3.71 -13.51
N ASP A 382 20.65 3.02 -14.05
CA ASP A 382 20.28 3.00 -15.46
C ASP A 382 18.75 3.00 -15.61
N TYR A 383 18.26 3.24 -16.82
CA TYR A 383 16.85 3.22 -17.18
C TYR A 383 16.62 2.44 -18.49
N GLN A 384 15.61 1.58 -18.51
CA GLN A 384 15.04 1.10 -19.78
C GLN A 384 13.89 2.03 -20.18
N ILE A 385 14.06 2.79 -21.26
CA ILE A 385 13.01 3.63 -21.82
C ILE A 385 12.00 2.76 -22.54
N LEU A 386 10.72 2.97 -22.24
CA LEU A 386 9.59 2.30 -22.87
C LEU A 386 9.00 3.14 -24.02
N LEU A 387 9.83 3.92 -24.72
CA LEU A 387 9.43 4.71 -25.88
C LEU A 387 10.39 4.44 -27.06
N PRO A 388 9.90 4.17 -28.27
CA PRO A 388 10.75 3.93 -29.43
C PRO A 388 11.48 5.20 -29.87
N ASN A 389 12.64 5.04 -30.49
CA ASN A 389 13.44 6.12 -31.10
C ASN A 389 13.71 7.32 -30.16
N THR A 390 13.73 7.08 -28.86
CA THR A 390 13.97 8.11 -27.85
C THR A 390 15.42 7.97 -27.35
N PRO A 391 16.20 9.06 -27.28
CA PRO A 391 17.55 9.03 -26.72
C PRO A 391 17.53 8.47 -25.29
N ALA A 392 18.37 7.47 -25.03
CA ALA A 392 18.51 6.92 -23.68
C ALA A 392 19.20 7.96 -22.77
N PRO A 393 18.74 8.13 -21.52
CA PRO A 393 19.39 9.01 -20.55
C PRO A 393 20.80 8.50 -20.22
N HIS A 394 21.63 9.38 -19.66
CA HIS A 394 22.93 8.98 -19.13
C HIS A 394 22.79 7.99 -17.97
N GLN A 395 23.68 7.00 -17.95
CA GLN A 395 23.85 6.06 -16.84
C GLN A 395 24.72 6.68 -15.75
N LEU A 396 24.50 6.31 -14.50
CA LEU A 396 25.32 6.71 -13.35
C LEU A 396 26.17 5.52 -12.88
N LEU A 397 27.48 5.51 -13.14
CA LEU A 397 28.34 4.32 -13.06
C LEU A 397 29.73 4.54 -12.39
N PRO A 398 29.85 4.69 -11.06
CA PRO A 398 28.84 5.01 -10.07
C PRO A 398 28.81 6.53 -9.76
N GLN A 399 27.89 6.92 -8.89
CA GLN A 399 27.98 8.13 -8.08
C GLN A 399 28.40 7.77 -6.65
N VAL A 400 29.21 8.63 -6.03
CA VAL A 400 29.60 8.57 -4.63
C VAL A 400 29.42 9.95 -4.03
N ILE A 401 28.57 10.06 -3.01
CA ILE A 401 28.30 11.30 -2.28
C ILE A 401 28.81 11.14 -0.85
N TYR A 402 29.59 12.11 -0.38
CA TYR A 402 30.01 12.26 0.99
C TYR A 402 29.44 13.55 1.58
N ASN A 403 28.74 13.44 2.70
CA ASN A 403 28.25 14.58 3.46
C ASN A 403 28.86 14.58 4.85
N GLN A 404 29.26 15.74 5.33
CA GLN A 404 29.71 15.97 6.70
C GLN A 404 29.06 17.22 7.28
N TYR A 405 28.63 17.13 8.53
CA TYR A 405 27.98 18.20 9.26
C TYR A 405 28.64 18.39 10.62
N HIS A 406 28.83 19.64 11.01
CA HIS A 406 29.33 19.99 12.32
C HIS A 406 28.67 21.28 12.80
N THR A 407 27.84 21.18 13.83
CA THR A 407 27.19 22.33 14.44
C THR A 407 27.84 22.67 15.77
N ALA A 408 28.25 23.92 15.92
CA ALA A 408 28.73 24.53 17.16
C ALA A 408 27.79 25.67 17.58
N ASP A 409 27.94 26.20 18.79
CA ASP A 409 27.04 27.21 19.37
C ASP A 409 26.90 28.50 18.53
N LYS A 410 27.87 28.80 17.66
CA LYS A 410 27.94 30.08 16.91
C LYS A 410 27.99 29.91 15.40
N TYR A 411 28.13 28.69 14.90
CA TYR A 411 28.21 28.42 13.48
C TYR A 411 27.93 26.94 13.20
N SER A 412 27.41 26.67 12.02
CA SER A 412 27.31 25.34 11.44
C SER A 412 28.25 25.26 10.25
N PHE A 413 29.00 24.18 10.15
CA PHE A 413 29.80 23.83 8.99
C PHE A 413 29.20 22.61 8.32
N SER A 414 29.09 22.65 6.99
CA SER A 414 28.76 21.49 6.18
C SER A 414 29.77 21.34 5.05
N PHE A 415 30.01 20.09 4.66
CA PHE A 415 30.83 19.77 3.51
C PHE A 415 30.14 18.66 2.72
N ASN A 416 29.70 18.99 1.50
CA ASN A 416 29.22 18.04 0.53
C ASN A 416 30.32 17.79 -0.52
N SER A 417 30.51 16.54 -0.91
CA SER A 417 31.37 16.18 -2.02
C SER A 417 30.75 15.05 -2.83
N GLU A 418 30.88 15.13 -4.14
CA GLU A 418 30.34 14.16 -5.07
C GLU A 418 31.39 13.76 -6.10
N VAL A 419 31.49 12.46 -6.38
CA VAL A 419 32.22 11.90 -7.53
C VAL A 419 31.24 11.09 -8.35
N SER A 420 31.02 11.46 -9.61
CA SER A 420 30.09 10.80 -10.51
C SER A 420 30.77 10.43 -11.81
N ASN A 421 30.46 9.26 -12.34
CA ASN A 421 30.85 8.84 -13.68
C ASN A 421 29.59 8.57 -14.50
N PHE A 422 29.47 9.24 -15.64
CA PHE A 422 28.30 9.20 -16.51
C PHE A 422 28.61 8.37 -17.76
N GLY A 423 27.76 7.39 -18.05
CA GLY A 423 27.88 6.52 -19.23
C GLY A 423 26.72 6.69 -20.22
N ASN A 424 26.86 6.15 -21.41
CA ASN A 424 25.79 6.02 -22.40
C ASN A 424 26.10 4.82 -23.31
N THR A 425 25.11 3.96 -23.54
CA THR A 425 25.27 2.73 -24.35
C THR A 425 24.55 2.79 -25.70
N SER A 426 24.03 3.96 -26.09
CA SER A 426 23.23 4.10 -27.30
C SER A 426 24.12 4.33 -28.52
N GLU A 427 24.08 3.40 -29.46
CA GLU A 427 24.80 3.51 -30.74
C GLU A 427 24.08 4.43 -31.75
N THR A 428 22.75 4.55 -31.65
CA THR A 428 21.95 5.43 -32.54
C THR A 428 22.04 6.90 -32.13
N TYR A 429 21.92 7.16 -30.83
CA TYR A 429 22.03 8.48 -30.22
C TYR A 429 23.29 8.56 -29.35
N LYS A 430 24.47 8.45 -29.97
CA LYS A 430 25.75 8.55 -29.26
C LYS A 430 25.87 9.89 -28.54
N ALA A 431 26.02 9.85 -27.23
CA ALA A 431 26.14 11.02 -26.35
C ALA A 431 27.59 11.20 -25.88
N TYR A 432 27.92 12.41 -25.43
CA TYR A 432 29.11 12.62 -24.60
C TYR A 432 28.97 11.85 -23.27
N THR A 433 30.08 11.42 -22.69
CA THR A 433 30.15 10.78 -21.37
C THR A 433 31.16 11.54 -20.49
N GLY A 434 31.38 11.14 -19.24
CA GLY A 434 32.41 11.81 -18.46
C GLY A 434 32.36 11.61 -16.97
N GLN A 435 33.34 12.20 -16.29
CA GLN A 435 33.48 12.18 -14.84
C GLN A 435 33.31 13.58 -14.28
N ARG A 436 32.60 13.67 -13.16
CA ARG A 436 32.37 14.90 -12.40
C ARG A 436 32.90 14.74 -10.99
N LEU A 437 33.73 15.67 -10.55
CA LEU A 437 34.16 15.82 -9.16
C LEU A 437 33.63 17.14 -8.62
N HIS A 438 32.92 17.12 -7.50
CA HIS A 438 32.35 18.29 -6.84
C HIS A 438 32.73 18.35 -5.37
N ALA A 439 32.96 19.56 -4.87
CA ALA A 439 33.17 19.88 -3.47
C ALA A 439 32.47 21.20 -3.13
N GLU A 440 31.68 21.17 -2.07
CA GLU A 440 30.83 22.27 -1.60
C GLU A 440 30.94 22.40 -0.07
N PRO A 441 32.01 23.04 0.44
CA PRO A 441 32.03 23.52 1.82
C PRO A 441 31.08 24.72 1.99
N ALA A 442 30.33 24.72 3.08
CA ALA A 442 29.50 25.84 3.51
C ALA A 442 29.66 26.12 5.01
N ILE A 443 29.49 27.39 5.38
CA ILE A 443 29.44 27.86 6.75
C ILE A 443 28.21 28.74 6.94
N SER A 444 27.39 28.42 7.92
CA SER A 444 26.18 29.15 8.28
C SER A 444 26.31 29.71 9.68
N VAL A 445 25.97 30.98 9.87
CA VAL A 445 26.13 31.73 11.12
C VAL A 445 24.77 32.31 11.51
N PRO A 446 24.17 31.88 12.63
CA PRO A 446 22.95 32.49 13.15
C PRO A 446 23.29 33.87 13.75
N ILE A 447 23.11 34.94 12.98
CA ILE A 447 23.37 36.32 13.41
C ILE A 447 22.42 36.70 14.56
N LEU A 448 21.14 36.34 14.42
CA LEU A 448 20.11 36.51 15.44
C LEU A 448 19.28 35.23 15.52
N GLN A 449 19.02 34.74 16.73
CA GLN A 449 18.15 33.60 16.94
C GLN A 449 17.45 33.73 18.30
N ALA A 450 16.12 33.85 18.27
CA ALA A 450 15.28 33.91 19.46
C ALA A 450 13.89 33.34 19.15
N PRO A 451 13.05 33.05 20.16
CA PRO A 451 11.66 32.70 19.91
C PRO A 451 10.97 33.77 19.06
N GLY A 452 10.44 33.36 17.91
CA GLY A 452 9.69 34.23 17.00
C GLY A 452 10.50 35.00 15.95
N TYR A 453 11.84 34.91 15.92
CA TYR A 453 12.62 35.44 14.78
C TYR A 453 13.99 34.79 14.62
N SER A 454 14.46 34.72 13.38
CA SER A 454 15.80 34.26 13.04
C SER A 454 16.40 35.10 11.91
N LEU A 455 17.73 35.25 11.94
CA LEU A 455 18.52 35.82 10.87
C LEU A 455 19.81 35.01 10.75
N GLU A 456 19.98 34.35 9.61
CA GLU A 456 21.11 33.50 9.29
C GLU A 456 21.87 34.07 8.09
N ALA A 457 23.20 34.05 8.16
CA ALA A 457 24.05 34.28 7.01
C ALA A 457 24.81 33.00 6.67
N GLU A 458 24.84 32.63 5.41
CA GLU A 458 25.56 31.46 4.90
C GLU A 458 26.53 31.89 3.79
N GLY A 459 27.73 31.32 3.84
CA GLY A 459 28.72 31.39 2.78
C GLY A 459 29.08 30.00 2.30
N LYS A 460 29.06 29.80 0.97
CA LYS A 460 29.28 28.49 0.34
C LYS A 460 30.24 28.64 -0.84
N LEU A 461 31.04 27.62 -1.12
CA LEU A 461 31.95 27.59 -2.27
C LEU A 461 31.76 26.31 -3.07
N MET A 462 31.14 26.42 -4.25
CA MET A 462 30.89 25.29 -5.14
C MET A 462 32.05 25.14 -6.13
N SER A 463 32.87 24.10 -5.98
CA SER A 463 33.95 23.77 -6.90
C SER A 463 33.64 22.47 -7.64
N THR A 464 33.53 22.52 -8.96
CA THR A 464 33.25 21.36 -9.81
C THR A 464 34.30 21.22 -10.91
N TYR A 465 34.81 20.01 -11.11
CA TYR A 465 35.69 19.65 -12.22
C TYR A 465 35.01 18.57 -13.06
N TYR A 466 35.07 18.74 -14.38
CA TYR A 466 34.56 17.80 -15.37
C TYR A 466 35.69 17.33 -16.26
N GLN A 467 35.70 16.01 -16.50
CA GLN A 467 36.44 15.39 -17.58
C GLN A 467 35.42 14.73 -18.51
N GLN A 468 35.19 15.33 -19.68
CA GLN A 468 34.16 14.92 -20.63
C GLN A 468 34.80 14.19 -21.81
N ASP A 469 34.27 13.02 -22.14
CA ASP A 469 34.59 12.29 -23.35
C ASP A 469 33.53 12.59 -24.40
N ILE A 470 33.95 13.25 -25.49
CA ILE A 470 33.08 13.78 -26.52
C ILE A 470 33.40 12.99 -27.80
N PRO A 471 32.52 12.08 -28.24
CA PRO A 471 32.79 11.25 -29.40
C PRO A 471 32.79 12.08 -30.69
N ASP A 472 33.72 11.79 -31.60
CA ASP A 472 33.81 12.45 -32.92
C ASP A 472 32.53 12.26 -33.76
N ASP A 473 31.82 11.15 -33.54
CA ASP A 473 30.56 10.80 -34.18
C ASP A 473 29.33 11.00 -33.28
N MET A 474 29.39 11.99 -32.36
CA MET A 474 28.26 12.38 -31.52
C MET A 474 26.99 12.63 -32.37
N SER A 475 25.86 12.11 -31.91
CA SER A 475 24.58 12.26 -32.60
C SER A 475 24.19 13.73 -32.77
N SER A 476 23.65 14.08 -33.95
CA SER A 476 23.16 15.43 -34.23
C SER A 476 22.03 15.87 -33.31
N TYR A 477 21.38 14.94 -32.59
CA TYR A 477 20.45 15.28 -31.52
C TYR A 477 21.11 16.20 -30.48
N TYR A 478 22.29 15.87 -29.96
CA TYR A 478 22.93 16.67 -28.92
C TYR A 478 23.43 18.01 -29.46
N SER A 479 24.02 18.04 -30.66
CA SER A 479 24.54 19.29 -31.24
C SER A 479 23.44 20.22 -31.76
N SER A 480 22.46 19.68 -32.50
CA SER A 480 21.46 20.47 -33.22
C SER A 480 20.19 20.70 -32.41
N TYR A 481 19.71 19.70 -31.66
CA TYR A 481 18.50 19.83 -30.86
C TYR A 481 18.80 20.44 -29.49
N LEU A 482 19.80 19.91 -28.76
CA LEU A 482 20.17 20.44 -27.44
C LEU A 482 21.17 21.61 -27.49
N GLY A 483 21.73 21.94 -28.65
CA GLY A 483 22.68 23.05 -28.80
C GLY A 483 24.06 22.80 -28.17
N MET A 484 24.45 21.53 -27.98
CA MET A 484 25.71 21.14 -27.32
C MET A 484 26.84 20.92 -28.31
N ASP A 485 27.17 21.95 -29.08
CA ASP A 485 28.20 21.91 -30.13
C ASP A 485 29.60 22.38 -29.67
N SER A 486 29.68 22.93 -28.45
CA SER A 486 30.85 23.65 -27.92
C SER A 486 31.31 23.10 -26.56
N LEU A 487 31.20 21.78 -26.37
CA LEU A 487 31.66 21.08 -25.19
C LEU A 487 33.20 21.01 -25.13
N ASP A 488 33.76 21.19 -23.93
CA ASP A 488 35.21 21.10 -23.69
C ASP A 488 35.55 19.80 -22.94
N SER A 489 36.61 19.08 -23.31
CA SER A 489 36.97 17.83 -22.62
C SER A 489 37.35 18.01 -21.14
N ASN A 490 37.78 19.20 -20.73
CA ASN A 490 38.15 19.49 -19.34
C ASN A 490 37.61 20.85 -18.91
N VAL A 491 36.75 20.88 -17.89
CA VAL A 491 36.14 22.12 -17.40
C VAL A 491 36.27 22.24 -15.89
N SER A 492 36.66 23.42 -15.40
CA SER A 492 36.66 23.74 -13.96
C SER A 492 35.71 24.91 -13.69
N ARG A 493 34.76 24.70 -12.79
CA ARG A 493 33.78 25.70 -12.35
C ARG A 493 33.97 25.95 -10.85
N VAL A 494 34.09 27.22 -10.46
CA VAL A 494 34.18 27.64 -9.05
C VAL A 494 33.19 28.79 -8.89
N LEU A 495 32.22 28.63 -8.00
CA LEU A 495 31.15 29.60 -7.74
C LEU A 495 31.07 29.84 -6.24
N PRO A 496 31.43 31.04 -5.75
CA PRO A 496 31.09 31.43 -4.39
C PRO A 496 29.60 31.77 -4.30
N GLU A 497 29.00 31.51 -3.15
CA GLU A 497 27.62 31.85 -2.82
C GLU A 497 27.60 32.60 -1.50
N ALA A 498 26.76 33.62 -1.44
CA ALA A 498 26.41 34.33 -0.22
C ALA A 498 24.89 34.37 -0.09
N ARG A 499 24.38 33.90 1.06
CA ARG A 499 22.95 33.87 1.37
C ARG A 499 22.70 34.54 2.71
N VAL A 500 21.65 35.35 2.80
CA VAL A 500 21.14 35.87 4.07
C VAL A 500 19.66 35.58 4.11
N HIS A 501 19.22 34.80 5.10
CA HIS A 501 17.84 34.39 5.28
C HIS A 501 17.32 34.87 6.63
N GLY A 502 16.16 35.51 6.63
CA GLY A 502 15.52 36.00 7.84
C GLY A 502 14.05 35.62 7.87
N SER A 503 13.59 35.17 9.04
CA SER A 503 12.19 34.81 9.28
C SER A 503 11.70 35.40 10.60
N MET A 504 10.41 35.70 10.66
CA MET A 504 9.73 36.11 11.89
C MET A 504 8.43 35.33 12.05
N SER A 505 7.93 35.24 13.28
CA SER A 505 6.64 34.66 13.62
C SER A 505 5.95 35.56 14.62
N PHE A 506 4.80 36.09 14.23
CA PHE A 506 3.90 36.86 15.06
C PHE A 506 2.66 36.03 15.33
N ASP A 507 2.18 36.00 16.56
CA ASP A 507 0.92 35.35 16.91
C ASP A 507 -0.08 36.36 17.49
N ARG A 508 -1.36 36.07 17.31
CA ARG A 508 -2.44 36.80 17.97
C ARG A 508 -3.60 35.88 18.26
N GLN A 509 -4.28 36.13 19.37
CA GLN A 509 -5.58 35.53 19.65
C GLN A 509 -6.63 36.22 18.76
N THR A 510 -7.53 35.41 18.21
CA THR A 510 -8.66 35.87 17.40
C THR A 510 -9.86 34.98 17.67
N SER A 511 -11.05 35.42 17.26
CA SER A 511 -12.26 34.61 17.35
C SER A 511 -13.02 34.65 16.04
N PHE A 512 -13.56 33.51 15.64
CA PHE A 512 -14.44 33.38 14.48
C PHE A 512 -15.64 32.52 14.89
N ASN A 513 -16.87 33.01 14.67
CA ASN A 513 -18.11 32.36 15.13
C ASN A 513 -18.07 31.93 16.62
N ASP A 514 -17.64 32.84 17.50
CA ASP A 514 -17.50 32.60 18.96
C ASP A 514 -16.53 31.47 19.36
N GLN A 515 -15.79 30.90 18.40
CA GLN A 515 -14.70 29.96 18.66
C GLN A 515 -13.37 30.72 18.73
N ALA A 516 -12.55 30.39 19.71
CA ALA A 516 -11.22 30.97 19.88
C ALA A 516 -10.21 30.29 18.94
N PHE A 517 -9.37 31.11 18.31
CA PHE A 517 -8.29 30.66 17.46
C PHE A 517 -7.01 31.44 17.76
N THR A 518 -5.86 30.81 17.53
CA THR A 518 -4.57 31.49 17.47
C THR A 518 -4.18 31.64 16.01
N GLN A 519 -4.00 32.87 15.53
CA GLN A 519 -3.50 33.13 14.18
C GLN A 519 -2.00 33.45 14.24
N THR A 520 -1.20 32.82 13.39
CA THR A 520 0.21 33.21 13.16
C THR A 520 0.36 33.98 11.84
N LEU A 521 1.33 34.88 11.80
CA LEU A 521 1.81 35.56 10.59
C LEU A 521 3.33 35.43 10.56
N GLU A 522 3.83 34.77 9.52
CA GLU A 522 5.21 34.32 9.41
C GLU A 522 5.83 34.84 8.12
N PRO A 523 6.34 36.08 8.12
CA PRO A 523 7.07 36.61 6.99
C PRO A 523 8.50 36.06 6.95
N GLU A 524 8.99 35.82 5.74
CA GLU A 524 10.37 35.41 5.50
C GLU A 524 10.94 36.12 4.26
N VAL A 525 12.24 36.42 4.31
CA VAL A 525 12.97 37.12 3.26
C VAL A 525 14.35 36.50 3.12
N GLN A 526 14.78 36.30 1.89
CA GLN A 526 16.11 35.79 1.55
C GLN A 526 16.78 36.67 0.50
N TYR A 527 18.04 37.02 0.72
CA TYR A 527 18.93 37.49 -0.34
C TYR A 527 19.90 36.36 -0.72
N LEU A 528 20.06 36.12 -2.03
CA LEU A 528 20.97 35.12 -2.59
C LEU A 528 21.83 35.74 -3.68
N TYR A 529 23.15 35.56 -3.58
CA TYR A 529 24.11 35.98 -4.58
C TYR A 529 25.01 34.82 -5.03
N ILE A 530 24.99 34.52 -6.32
CA ILE A 530 25.87 33.58 -7.03
C ILE A 530 26.31 34.26 -8.33
N PRO A 531 27.61 34.45 -8.59
CA PRO A 531 28.07 35.16 -9.77
C PRO A 531 27.86 34.35 -11.05
N TYR A 532 27.68 35.05 -12.17
CA TYR A 532 27.61 34.43 -13.49
C TYR A 532 28.93 33.80 -13.90
N LYS A 533 28.84 32.56 -14.40
CA LYS A 533 29.87 31.89 -15.18
C LYS A 533 29.22 31.17 -16.35
N ASN A 534 29.80 31.31 -17.53
CA ASN A 534 29.36 30.56 -18.71
C ASN A 534 29.61 29.06 -18.48
N GLN A 535 28.59 28.24 -18.75
CA GLN A 535 28.55 26.80 -18.49
C GLN A 535 28.15 26.00 -19.75
N ASN A 536 28.06 26.66 -20.92
CA ASN A 536 27.62 26.02 -22.17
C ASN A 536 28.61 24.96 -22.67
N ASN A 537 29.85 24.98 -22.18
CA ASN A 537 30.87 23.98 -22.48
C ASN A 537 30.79 22.71 -21.60
N ILE A 538 29.79 22.62 -20.70
CA ILE A 538 29.51 21.46 -19.85
C ILE A 538 28.25 20.77 -20.39
N GLY A 539 28.31 19.45 -20.62
CA GLY A 539 27.16 18.63 -21.01
C GLY A 539 26.13 18.50 -19.88
N LEU A 540 24.89 18.16 -20.22
CA LEU A 540 23.85 17.81 -19.23
C LEU A 540 23.84 16.29 -19.00
N TYR A 541 23.91 15.86 -17.75
CA TYR A 541 23.91 14.46 -17.37
C TYR A 541 22.73 14.13 -16.44
N ASP A 542 22.55 14.93 -15.38
CA ASP A 542 21.55 14.70 -14.33
C ASP A 542 20.76 15.97 -13.96
N THR A 543 20.69 16.92 -14.88
CA THR A 543 20.20 18.28 -14.64
C THR A 543 18.90 18.54 -15.38
N THR A 544 17.88 19.03 -14.67
CA THR A 544 16.59 19.50 -15.22
C THR A 544 16.07 20.67 -14.39
N ASN A 545 15.06 21.40 -14.87
CA ASN A 545 14.41 22.46 -14.10
C ASN A 545 13.72 21.88 -12.85
N LEU A 546 13.92 22.51 -11.69
CA LEU A 546 13.09 22.22 -10.52
C LEU A 546 11.69 22.83 -10.72
N GLN A 547 10.67 22.13 -10.21
CA GLN A 547 9.31 22.67 -10.21
C GLN A 547 9.28 23.96 -9.39
N SER A 548 8.68 25.01 -9.94
CA SER A 548 8.45 26.24 -9.17
C SER A 548 7.34 26.00 -8.15
N ASP A 549 7.65 26.19 -6.87
CA ASP A 549 6.69 26.25 -5.79
C ASP A 549 7.16 27.25 -4.73
N TYR A 550 6.32 27.50 -3.71
CA TYR A 550 6.66 28.42 -2.64
C TYR A 550 7.97 28.09 -1.93
N TYR A 551 8.23 26.81 -1.64
CA TYR A 551 9.39 26.40 -0.86
C TYR A 551 10.69 26.53 -1.68
N ASN A 552 10.62 26.22 -2.97
CA ASN A 552 11.71 26.39 -3.92
C ASN A 552 12.04 27.87 -4.18
N LEU A 553 11.19 28.83 -3.79
CA LEU A 553 11.56 30.25 -3.83
C LEU A 553 12.76 30.57 -2.94
N PHE A 554 12.95 29.84 -1.84
CA PHE A 554 14.04 30.02 -0.87
C PHE A 554 15.19 29.03 -1.09
N SER A 555 15.10 28.17 -2.11
CA SER A 555 16.21 27.33 -2.56
C SER A 555 17.33 28.17 -3.18
N ASP A 556 18.57 27.73 -3.00
CA ASP A 556 19.76 28.22 -3.72
C ASP A 556 19.97 27.49 -5.07
N ARG A 557 19.02 26.61 -5.45
CA ARG A 557 19.05 25.82 -6.67
C ARG A 557 17.81 26.08 -7.53
N ARG A 558 18.03 26.41 -8.80
CA ARG A 558 17.00 26.49 -9.86
C ARG A 558 16.87 25.18 -10.64
N PHE A 559 17.97 24.47 -10.77
CA PHE A 559 18.05 23.20 -11.50
C PHE A 559 18.35 22.06 -10.50
N ALA A 560 17.88 20.86 -10.81
CA ALA A 560 18.36 19.62 -10.20
C ALA A 560 19.79 19.32 -10.70
N GLY A 561 20.53 18.46 -9.99
CA GLY A 561 21.89 18.07 -10.38
C GLY A 561 22.89 19.22 -10.23
N LEU A 562 24.05 19.09 -10.89
CA LEU A 562 25.16 20.07 -10.77
C LEU A 562 25.65 20.60 -12.12
N ASP A 563 25.09 20.18 -13.26
CA ASP A 563 25.61 20.58 -14.58
C ASP A 563 25.26 22.02 -14.94
N ARG A 564 24.15 22.52 -14.39
CA ARG A 564 23.79 23.94 -14.43
C ARG A 564 23.57 24.44 -13.02
N ILE A 565 24.36 25.42 -12.62
CA ILE A 565 24.12 26.20 -11.40
C ILE A 565 23.79 27.62 -11.86
N SER A 566 22.54 28.05 -11.61
CA SER A 566 22.08 29.37 -12.01
C SER A 566 22.85 30.45 -11.27
N ASP A 567 23.23 31.51 -11.99
CA ASP A 567 23.59 32.75 -11.33
C ASP A 567 22.36 33.34 -10.65
N ALA A 568 22.60 34.05 -9.55
CA ALA A 568 21.55 34.61 -8.71
C ALA A 568 22.01 35.97 -8.18
N ASN A 569 21.14 36.96 -8.30
CA ASN A 569 21.23 38.19 -7.52
C ASN A 569 19.80 38.53 -7.11
N ARG A 570 19.29 37.75 -6.16
CA ARG A 570 17.86 37.51 -5.99
C ARG A 570 17.43 37.86 -4.58
N VAL A 571 16.28 38.51 -4.47
CA VAL A 571 15.56 38.74 -3.22
C VAL A 571 14.26 37.93 -3.27
N SER A 572 14.17 36.86 -2.50
CA SER A 572 12.94 36.09 -2.31
C SER A 572 12.21 36.58 -1.07
N TYR A 573 10.89 36.66 -1.13
CA TYR A 573 10.07 37.07 0.01
C TYR A 573 8.75 36.31 0.00
N GLY A 574 8.29 35.96 1.19
CA GLY A 574 7.10 35.15 1.38
C GLY A 574 6.44 35.47 2.70
N VAL A 575 5.16 35.15 2.79
CA VAL A 575 4.42 35.21 4.04
C VAL A 575 3.48 34.03 4.14
N THR A 576 3.56 33.33 5.27
CA THR A 576 2.61 32.30 5.66
C THR A 576 1.72 32.82 6.79
N THR A 577 0.42 32.54 6.75
CA THR A 577 -0.46 32.71 7.90
C THR A 577 -1.14 31.39 8.22
N ARG A 578 -1.13 31.02 9.49
CA ARG A 578 -1.80 29.82 10.00
C ARG A 578 -2.89 30.17 10.99
N LEU A 579 -3.90 29.33 11.10
CA LEU A 579 -4.97 29.43 12.08
C LEU A 579 -5.06 28.13 12.87
N PHE A 580 -4.85 28.20 14.18
CA PHE A 580 -4.93 27.08 15.11
C PHE A 580 -6.19 27.19 15.96
N ASP A 581 -6.93 26.09 16.13
CA ASP A 581 -8.07 26.06 17.05
C ASP A 581 -7.63 25.98 18.52
N SER A 582 -8.60 25.87 19.44
CA SER A 582 -8.36 25.75 20.89
C SER A 582 -7.63 24.46 21.30
N GLU A 583 -7.60 23.45 20.44
CA GLU A 583 -6.85 22.20 20.64
C GLU A 583 -5.44 22.25 20.02
N ASN A 584 -5.04 23.41 19.47
CA ASN A 584 -3.81 23.65 18.71
C ASN A 584 -3.72 22.87 17.39
N THR A 585 -4.86 22.55 16.78
CA THR A 585 -4.91 21.93 15.45
C THR A 585 -4.82 23.01 14.37
N GLU A 586 -3.88 22.88 13.40
CA GLU A 586 -3.71 23.82 12.28
C GLU A 586 -4.87 23.73 11.26
N ARG A 587 -5.96 24.47 11.49
CA ARG A 587 -7.17 24.42 10.65
C ARG A 587 -7.02 25.08 9.28
N MET A 588 -6.13 26.07 9.16
CA MET A 588 -5.90 26.80 7.91
C MET A 588 -4.44 27.21 7.79
N ARG A 589 -3.92 27.14 6.58
CA ARG A 589 -2.61 27.67 6.18
C ARG A 589 -2.74 28.35 4.83
N PHE A 590 -2.38 29.62 4.77
CA PHE A 590 -2.29 30.36 3.52
C PHE A 590 -0.88 30.92 3.36
N THR A 591 -0.33 30.77 2.16
CA THR A 591 1.04 31.12 1.85
C THR A 591 1.09 31.84 0.51
N VAL A 592 1.83 32.94 0.46
CA VAL A 592 2.11 33.67 -0.79
C VAL A 592 3.57 34.08 -0.82
N GLY A 593 4.22 33.87 -1.96
CA GLY A 593 5.62 34.23 -2.12
C GLY A 593 5.98 34.59 -3.56
N GLN A 594 7.00 35.42 -3.70
CA GLN A 594 7.60 35.76 -4.98
C GLN A 594 9.07 36.09 -4.77
N ALA A 595 9.86 36.01 -5.82
CA ALA A 595 11.21 36.52 -5.83
C ALA A 595 11.44 37.56 -6.91
N TYR A 596 12.42 38.40 -6.65
CA TYR A 596 12.87 39.47 -7.53
C TYR A 596 14.36 39.34 -7.80
N ASP A 597 14.70 39.08 -9.05
CA ASP A 597 16.06 39.06 -9.57
C ASP A 597 16.50 40.49 -9.90
N LEU A 598 17.41 41.04 -9.09
CA LEU A 598 18.05 42.34 -9.30
C LEU A 598 18.84 42.36 -10.61
N VAL A 599 19.38 41.21 -10.99
CA VAL A 599 19.99 40.93 -12.29
C VAL A 599 19.40 39.63 -12.77
N ALA A 600 18.79 39.64 -13.95
CA ALA A 600 18.18 38.45 -14.53
C ALA A 600 19.24 37.35 -14.73
N PRO A 601 18.95 36.09 -14.35
CA PRO A 601 19.89 34.99 -14.49
C PRO A 601 20.21 34.72 -15.95
N GLN A 602 21.49 34.48 -16.24
CA GLN A 602 22.00 34.26 -17.59
C GLN A 602 22.25 32.80 -17.92
N VAL A 603 22.41 31.94 -16.91
CA VAL A 603 22.53 30.49 -17.11
C VAL A 603 21.16 29.90 -17.43
N THR A 604 21.08 29.23 -18.57
CA THR A 604 19.90 28.49 -19.04
C THR A 604 20.13 26.98 -18.92
N LEU A 605 19.08 26.18 -19.07
CA LEU A 605 19.22 24.72 -19.08
C LEU A 605 19.98 24.28 -20.34
N LEU A 606 19.42 24.61 -21.51
CA LEU A 606 20.06 24.40 -22.80
C LEU A 606 20.77 25.69 -23.28
N PRO A 607 21.93 25.58 -23.95
CA PRO A 607 22.66 26.73 -24.49
C PRO A 607 21.83 27.66 -25.40
N ASN A 608 20.86 27.10 -26.12
CA ASN A 608 20.03 27.82 -27.08
C ASN A 608 18.69 28.32 -26.51
N ASP A 609 18.38 28.00 -25.25
CA ASP A 609 17.17 28.51 -24.60
C ASP A 609 17.16 30.04 -24.57
N GLU A 610 15.98 30.64 -24.70
CA GLU A 610 15.83 32.06 -24.52
C GLU A 610 16.23 32.49 -23.10
N LYS A 611 17.13 33.45 -23.01
CA LYS A 611 17.54 34.00 -21.71
C LYS A 611 16.36 34.67 -21.04
N GLN A 612 16.23 34.45 -19.73
CA GLN A 612 15.21 35.08 -18.93
C GLN A 612 15.37 36.61 -18.98
N THR A 613 14.35 37.29 -19.48
CA THR A 613 14.27 38.76 -19.47
C THR A 613 13.50 39.28 -18.25
N ASN A 614 12.78 38.39 -17.56
CA ASN A 614 11.96 38.71 -16.41
C ASN A 614 12.83 38.86 -15.14
N SER A 615 12.59 39.93 -14.40
CA SER A 615 13.18 40.17 -13.07
C SER A 615 12.34 39.58 -11.93
N ARG A 616 11.20 38.94 -12.21
CA ARG A 616 10.31 38.36 -11.21
C ARG A 616 10.14 36.87 -11.44
N SER A 617 10.17 36.08 -10.37
CA SER A 617 9.71 34.71 -10.42
C SER A 617 8.19 34.65 -10.63
N LEU A 618 7.67 33.44 -10.85
CA LEU A 618 6.25 33.15 -10.68
C LEU A 618 5.82 33.57 -9.26
N LEU A 619 4.60 34.10 -9.16
CA LEU A 619 3.93 34.35 -7.91
C LEU A 619 3.31 33.03 -7.45
N SER A 620 3.82 32.49 -6.35
CA SER A 620 3.32 31.25 -5.75
C SER A 620 2.25 31.56 -4.72
N LEU A 621 1.10 30.88 -4.84
CA LEU A 621 -0.03 30.96 -3.93
C LEU A 621 -0.41 29.56 -3.49
N ARG A 622 -0.48 29.34 -2.18
CA ARG A 622 -0.92 28.06 -1.60
C ARG A 622 -1.92 28.28 -0.47
N ALA A 623 -2.97 27.48 -0.44
CA ALA A 623 -3.95 27.44 0.64
C ALA A 623 -4.26 25.99 0.98
N ASP A 624 -4.09 25.61 2.24
CA ASP A 624 -4.52 24.33 2.80
C ASP A 624 -5.53 24.64 3.93
N THR A 625 -6.73 24.05 3.89
CA THR A 625 -7.73 24.26 4.95
C THR A 625 -8.44 22.96 5.32
N HIS A 626 -8.74 22.79 6.60
CA HIS A 626 -9.62 21.74 7.07
C HIS A 626 -10.51 22.28 8.21
N PRO A 627 -11.53 23.09 7.88
CA PRO A 627 -12.30 23.87 8.86
C PRO A 627 -13.08 23.01 9.86
N THR A 628 -13.34 21.74 9.53
CA THR A 628 -13.88 20.71 10.43
C THR A 628 -13.05 19.43 10.29
N ASP A 629 -13.35 18.41 11.07
CA ASP A 629 -12.66 17.11 10.97
C ASP A 629 -13.05 16.31 9.72
N ASP A 630 -14.13 16.72 9.03
CA ASP A 630 -14.69 16.05 7.87
C ASP A 630 -14.37 16.75 6.53
N TRP A 631 -13.96 18.01 6.53
CA TRP A 631 -13.71 18.80 5.31
C TRP A 631 -12.24 19.11 5.15
N TYR A 632 -11.71 18.94 3.93
CA TYR A 632 -10.34 19.25 3.60
C TYR A 632 -10.25 19.91 2.21
N THR A 633 -9.44 20.97 2.07
CA THR A 633 -9.29 21.73 0.81
C THR A 633 -7.86 22.19 0.59
N HIS A 634 -7.44 22.28 -0.67
CA HIS A 634 -6.07 22.58 -1.11
C HIS A 634 -6.19 23.34 -2.41
N THR A 635 -5.40 24.38 -2.52
CA THR A 635 -5.23 25.15 -3.74
C THR A 635 -3.76 25.54 -3.84
N GLY A 636 -3.13 25.26 -4.97
CA GLY A 636 -1.80 25.73 -5.36
C GLY A 636 -1.89 26.41 -6.72
N ILE A 637 -1.30 27.60 -6.86
CA ILE A 637 -1.28 28.37 -8.11
C ILE A 637 0.09 29.01 -8.28
N GLU A 638 0.71 28.79 -9.44
CA GLU A 638 1.92 29.46 -9.89
C GLU A 638 1.56 30.41 -11.04
N TYR A 639 1.62 31.71 -10.77
CA TYR A 639 1.13 32.73 -11.68
C TYR A 639 2.27 33.58 -12.28
N ASN A 640 2.33 33.68 -13.60
CA ASN A 640 3.29 34.53 -14.27
C ASN A 640 2.79 35.98 -14.31
N THR A 641 3.32 36.82 -13.41
CA THR A 641 2.90 38.23 -13.31
C THR A 641 3.26 39.09 -14.54
N GLN A 642 4.16 38.63 -15.41
CA GLN A 642 4.57 39.36 -16.61
C GLN A 642 3.69 39.01 -17.81
N SER A 643 3.55 37.72 -18.15
CA SER A 643 2.67 37.28 -19.25
C SER A 643 1.19 37.43 -18.89
N LYS A 644 0.89 37.44 -17.58
CA LYS A 644 -0.46 37.46 -16.98
C LYS A 644 -1.22 36.15 -17.10
N ASP A 645 -0.50 35.05 -17.30
CA ASP A 645 -1.06 33.71 -17.45
C ASP A 645 -0.71 32.82 -16.24
N VAL A 646 -1.55 31.82 -15.99
CA VAL A 646 -1.26 30.78 -15.01
C VAL A 646 -0.25 29.82 -15.63
N SER A 647 0.86 29.55 -14.94
CA SER A 647 1.83 28.54 -15.40
C SER A 647 1.35 27.15 -14.98
N SER A 648 1.02 26.97 -13.70
CA SER A 648 0.43 25.72 -13.20
C SER A 648 -0.53 26.00 -12.07
N GLY A 649 -1.51 25.12 -11.88
CA GLY A 649 -2.42 25.20 -10.75
C GLY A 649 -3.04 23.85 -10.42
N ASN A 650 -3.30 23.61 -9.15
CA ASN A 650 -3.97 22.41 -8.70
C ASN A 650 -4.89 22.76 -7.53
N ALA A 651 -6.09 22.18 -7.53
CA ALA A 651 -7.06 22.39 -6.48
C ALA A 651 -7.76 21.07 -6.14
N ALA A 652 -8.08 20.87 -4.87
CA ALA A 652 -8.89 19.75 -4.44
C ALA A 652 -9.73 20.10 -3.21
N ALA A 653 -10.95 19.57 -3.18
CA ALA A 653 -11.85 19.66 -2.04
C ALA A 653 -12.39 18.25 -1.74
N GLU A 654 -12.22 17.81 -0.50
CA GLU A 654 -12.64 16.50 -0.02
C GLU A 654 -13.57 16.64 1.19
N TYR A 655 -14.65 15.87 1.17
CA TYR A 655 -15.47 15.60 2.34
C TYR A 655 -15.35 14.13 2.71
N GLN A 656 -14.93 13.85 3.94
CA GLN A 656 -14.73 12.50 4.43
C GLN A 656 -15.37 12.33 5.81
N GLN A 657 -16.30 11.39 5.92
CA GLN A 657 -16.95 11.04 7.18
C GLN A 657 -17.12 9.52 7.25
N GLN A 658 -16.27 8.82 8.00
CA GLN A 658 -16.22 7.35 8.19
C GLN A 658 -16.50 6.49 6.93
N LYS A 659 -17.77 6.38 6.49
CA LYS A 659 -18.23 5.60 5.33
C LYS A 659 -18.39 6.41 4.04
N TYR A 660 -18.43 7.74 4.13
CA TYR A 660 -18.58 8.68 3.04
C TYR A 660 -17.21 9.28 2.67
N THR A 661 -16.92 9.32 1.39
CA THR A 661 -15.76 10.05 0.87
C THR A 661 -16.18 10.65 -0.46
N THR A 662 -16.01 11.95 -0.64
CA THR A 662 -16.18 12.58 -1.95
C THR A 662 -15.08 13.59 -2.13
N GLN A 663 -14.47 13.60 -3.31
CA GLN A 663 -13.39 14.51 -3.66
C GLN A 663 -13.67 15.09 -5.05
N LEU A 664 -13.50 16.40 -5.17
CA LEU A 664 -13.37 17.07 -6.46
C LEU A 664 -11.93 17.58 -6.56
N ASN A 665 -11.28 17.36 -7.70
CA ASN A 665 -9.95 17.85 -7.95
C ASN A 665 -9.83 18.44 -9.36
N TYR A 666 -8.89 19.37 -9.52
CA TYR A 666 -8.58 20.01 -10.79
C TYR A 666 -7.07 20.21 -10.87
N ARG A 667 -6.49 19.99 -12.05
CA ARG A 667 -5.06 20.20 -12.33
C ARG A 667 -4.92 20.90 -13.68
N PHE A 668 -4.08 21.92 -13.69
CA PHE A 668 -3.75 22.72 -14.84
C PHE A 668 -2.22 22.86 -14.97
N VAL A 669 -1.68 22.61 -16.15
CA VAL A 669 -0.28 22.91 -16.49
C VAL A 669 -0.24 23.48 -17.90
N SER A 670 0.25 24.72 -18.02
CA SER A 670 0.44 25.37 -19.31
C SER A 670 1.49 24.64 -20.13
N LYS A 671 1.26 24.57 -21.44
CA LYS A 671 2.20 24.00 -22.39
C LYS A 671 3.56 24.69 -22.42
N GLU A 672 3.65 25.95 -21.98
CA GLU A 672 4.91 26.69 -21.86
C GLU A 672 5.89 26.04 -20.86
N ASN A 673 5.39 25.17 -19.97
CA ASN A 673 6.23 24.40 -19.05
C ASN A 673 6.81 23.13 -19.67
N PHE A 674 6.42 22.76 -20.89
CA PHE A 674 7.00 21.63 -21.61
C PHE A 674 8.10 22.12 -22.56
N VAL A 675 9.33 21.65 -22.34
CA VAL A 675 10.44 21.89 -23.29
C VAL A 675 10.46 20.75 -24.29
N VAL A 676 9.69 20.87 -25.37
CA VAL A 676 9.81 19.97 -26.54
C VAL A 676 9.55 20.78 -27.82
N ASP A 677 10.59 20.97 -28.64
CA ASP A 677 10.45 21.50 -30.01
C ASP A 677 10.33 20.33 -31.01
N THR A 678 9.20 19.64 -30.97
CA THR A 678 8.73 18.88 -32.13
C THR A 678 7.45 19.55 -32.62
N ASN A 679 7.02 19.28 -33.86
CA ASN A 679 5.70 19.66 -34.40
C ASN A 679 4.55 18.99 -33.61
N ASP A 680 4.57 19.10 -32.29
CA ASP A 680 3.74 18.41 -31.32
C ASP A 680 2.64 19.38 -30.91
N ASP A 681 1.41 19.05 -31.28
CA ASP A 681 0.19 19.80 -30.96
C ASP A 681 -0.18 19.64 -29.46
N ARG A 682 0.80 19.63 -28.54
CA ARG A 682 0.52 19.49 -27.11
C ARG A 682 -0.21 20.73 -26.60
N GLU A 683 -1.41 20.45 -26.12
CA GLU A 683 -2.28 21.42 -25.46
C GLU A 683 -1.92 21.55 -23.98
N ASP A 684 -2.49 22.55 -23.31
CA ASP A 684 -2.37 22.67 -21.87
C ASP A 684 -2.98 21.41 -21.22
N ILE A 685 -2.36 20.91 -20.16
CA ILE A 685 -3.01 19.89 -19.34
C ILE A 685 -4.09 20.60 -18.56
N SER A 686 -5.35 20.21 -18.74
CA SER A 686 -6.48 20.79 -18.02
C SER A 686 -7.46 19.70 -17.58
N GLN A 687 -7.17 19.06 -16.45
CA GLN A 687 -7.85 17.86 -15.98
C GLN A 687 -8.76 18.15 -14.79
N ALA A 688 -10.03 17.76 -14.87
CA ALA A 688 -10.96 17.72 -13.75
C ALA A 688 -11.20 16.26 -13.32
N GLY A 689 -11.27 16.03 -12.01
CA GLY A 689 -11.52 14.73 -11.40
C GLY A 689 -12.60 14.79 -10.33
N ALA A 690 -13.41 13.75 -10.26
CA ALA A 690 -14.39 13.54 -9.19
C ALA A 690 -14.28 12.09 -8.70
N VAL A 691 -14.21 11.90 -7.39
CA VAL A 691 -14.13 10.58 -6.76
C VAL A 691 -15.16 10.52 -5.64
N LEU A 692 -15.88 9.41 -5.52
CA LEU A 692 -16.89 9.23 -4.48
C LEU A 692 -16.95 7.79 -3.96
N ARG A 693 -17.28 7.67 -2.68
CA ARG A 693 -17.66 6.46 -1.95
C ARG A 693 -18.90 6.79 -1.14
N LEU A 694 -20.02 6.14 -1.47
CA LEU A 694 -21.32 6.41 -0.89
C LEU A 694 -22.00 5.10 -0.46
N PRO A 695 -22.39 4.92 0.81
CA PRO A 695 -23.34 3.89 1.19
C PRO A 695 -24.74 4.27 0.67
N ILE A 696 -25.25 3.56 -0.35
CA ILE A 696 -26.61 3.75 -0.90
C ILE A 696 -27.64 3.29 0.14
N SER A 697 -27.35 2.18 0.81
CA SER A 697 -28.16 1.65 1.90
C SER A 697 -27.28 0.98 2.94
N ARG A 698 -27.86 0.19 3.84
CA ARG A 698 -27.11 -0.57 4.84
C ARG A 698 -26.19 -1.61 4.20
N ASP A 699 -26.65 -2.23 3.12
CA ASP A 699 -25.97 -3.36 2.47
C ASP A 699 -25.36 -2.96 1.12
N TRP A 700 -25.70 -1.79 0.58
CA TRP A 700 -25.20 -1.35 -0.73
C TRP A 700 -24.24 -0.19 -0.60
N GLN A 701 -23.07 -0.32 -1.20
CA GLN A 701 -22.06 0.72 -1.32
C GLN A 701 -21.70 0.98 -2.78
N LEU A 702 -21.62 2.24 -3.16
CA LEU A 702 -21.20 2.71 -4.47
C LEU A 702 -19.83 3.38 -4.35
N ILE A 703 -18.97 3.10 -5.32
CA ILE A 703 -17.80 3.92 -5.62
C ILE A 703 -17.94 4.46 -7.04
N GLY A 704 -17.39 5.64 -7.26
CA GLY A 704 -17.29 6.26 -8.57
C GLY A 704 -16.03 7.08 -8.69
N ALA A 705 -15.40 7.06 -9.85
CA ALA A 705 -14.39 8.02 -10.23
C ALA A 705 -14.62 8.47 -11.67
N HIS A 706 -14.42 9.76 -11.95
CA HIS A 706 -14.54 10.34 -13.27
C HIS A 706 -13.45 11.37 -13.46
N TYR A 707 -12.59 11.16 -14.44
CA TYR A 707 -11.54 12.08 -14.85
C TYR A 707 -11.74 12.48 -16.30
N ARG A 708 -11.61 13.78 -16.55
CA ARG A 708 -11.89 14.38 -17.85
C ARG A 708 -10.90 15.50 -18.14
N ASP A 709 -10.42 15.53 -19.37
CA ASP A 709 -9.77 16.70 -19.94
C ASP A 709 -10.86 17.72 -20.31
N THR A 710 -10.78 18.89 -19.68
CA THR A 710 -11.75 19.98 -19.82
C THR A 710 -11.51 20.82 -21.07
N GLN A 711 -10.32 20.75 -21.66
CA GLN A 711 -9.97 21.46 -22.88
C GLN A 711 -10.40 20.67 -24.12
N THR A 712 -9.98 19.42 -24.24
CA THR A 712 -10.36 18.55 -25.38
C THR A 712 -11.76 17.96 -25.20
N GLY A 713 -12.29 17.98 -23.98
CA GLY A 713 -13.56 17.37 -23.61
C GLY A 713 -13.51 15.84 -23.53
N GLN A 714 -12.34 15.22 -23.71
CA GLN A 714 -12.17 13.77 -23.69
C GLN A 714 -12.19 13.20 -22.26
N SER A 715 -12.84 12.05 -22.08
CA SER A 715 -12.80 11.35 -20.80
C SER A 715 -11.50 10.57 -20.67
N ILE A 716 -10.78 10.74 -19.56
CA ILE A 716 -9.49 10.08 -19.31
C ILE A 716 -9.73 8.72 -18.67
N ASP A 717 -10.51 8.70 -17.58
CA ASP A 717 -10.77 7.48 -16.81
C ASP A 717 -12.13 7.56 -16.12
N ASN A 718 -12.86 6.45 -16.09
CA ASN A 718 -14.18 6.32 -15.51
C ASN A 718 -14.27 5.00 -14.77
N LEU A 719 -14.52 5.04 -13.47
CA LEU A 719 -14.75 3.87 -12.65
C LEU A 719 -16.14 3.96 -12.02
N VAL A 720 -16.88 2.86 -12.06
CA VAL A 720 -18.10 2.67 -11.29
C VAL A 720 -18.03 1.31 -10.63
N GLY A 721 -18.17 1.28 -9.32
CA GLY A 721 -18.17 0.04 -8.56
C GLY A 721 -19.35 -0.04 -7.63
N LEU A 722 -20.00 -1.20 -7.58
CA LEU A 722 -21.12 -1.49 -6.71
C LEU A 722 -20.77 -2.69 -5.83
N ARG A 723 -20.89 -2.52 -4.52
CA ARG A 723 -20.71 -3.58 -3.53
C ARG A 723 -22.03 -3.86 -2.84
N TYR A 724 -22.43 -5.12 -2.83
CA TYR A 724 -23.44 -5.64 -1.91
C TYR A 724 -22.72 -6.34 -0.76
N ASP A 725 -22.96 -5.90 0.46
CA ASP A 725 -22.29 -6.35 1.67
C ASP A 725 -23.33 -6.91 2.66
N SER A 726 -23.42 -8.22 2.73
CA SER A 726 -24.28 -8.95 3.69
C SER A 726 -23.48 -9.33 4.94
N CYS A 727 -24.13 -9.87 5.96
CA CYS A 727 -23.46 -10.24 7.21
C CYS A 727 -22.30 -11.23 7.00
N CYS A 728 -22.48 -12.24 6.14
CA CYS A 728 -21.51 -13.34 5.94
C CYS A 728 -20.93 -13.47 4.52
N TRP A 729 -21.33 -12.60 3.59
CA TRP A 729 -20.79 -12.58 2.23
C TRP A 729 -20.90 -11.19 1.61
N ALA A 730 -20.08 -10.89 0.62
CA ALA A 730 -20.19 -9.68 -0.18
C ALA A 730 -19.94 -9.98 -1.67
N VAL A 731 -20.46 -9.13 -2.54
CA VAL A 731 -20.17 -9.16 -3.98
C VAL A 731 -19.81 -7.76 -4.43
N ASN A 732 -18.67 -7.63 -5.10
CA ASN A 732 -18.21 -6.41 -5.73
C ASN A 732 -18.35 -6.58 -7.25
N PHE A 733 -19.01 -5.63 -7.88
CA PHE A 733 -18.99 -5.43 -9.32
C PHE A 733 -18.26 -4.14 -9.62
N THR A 734 -17.34 -4.15 -10.58
CA THR A 734 -16.61 -2.96 -11.01
C THR A 734 -16.64 -2.87 -12.53
N PHE A 735 -16.91 -1.68 -13.03
CA PHE A 735 -16.84 -1.32 -14.43
C PHE A 735 -15.87 -0.16 -14.55
N GLU A 736 -14.89 -0.28 -15.44
CA GLU A 736 -13.93 0.78 -15.68
C GLU A 736 -13.72 0.99 -17.17
N ARG A 737 -13.70 2.25 -17.59
CA ARG A 737 -13.38 2.67 -18.95
C ARG A 737 -12.33 3.77 -18.92
N ASN A 738 -11.14 3.44 -19.38
CA ASN A 738 -9.98 4.32 -19.41
C ASN A 738 -9.46 4.47 -20.84
N ASN A 739 -8.79 5.57 -21.15
CA ASN A 739 -8.05 5.72 -22.40
C ASN A 739 -6.63 5.20 -22.19
N ALA A 740 -6.40 3.94 -22.55
CA ALA A 740 -5.10 3.28 -22.39
C ALA A 740 -4.07 3.91 -23.35
N PRO A 741 -2.92 4.39 -22.84
CA PRO A 741 -1.87 4.92 -23.70
C PRO A 741 -1.19 3.80 -24.51
N ASP A 742 -0.73 4.12 -25.71
CA ASP A 742 0.17 3.30 -26.51
C ASP A 742 1.52 4.04 -26.63
N ASN A 743 2.57 3.42 -26.08
CA ASN A 743 3.90 3.98 -26.05
C ASN A 743 4.60 3.99 -27.42
N THR A 744 4.08 3.24 -28.40
CA THR A 744 4.62 3.17 -29.76
C THR A 744 3.98 4.22 -30.66
N THR A 745 2.66 4.33 -30.66
CA THR A 745 1.92 5.28 -31.51
C THR A 745 1.73 6.64 -30.85
N LEU A 746 1.94 6.75 -29.54
CA LEU A 746 1.67 7.94 -28.72
C LEU A 746 0.21 8.39 -28.78
N THR A 747 -0.71 7.46 -29.04
CA THR A 747 -2.15 7.68 -29.04
C THR A 747 -2.81 6.92 -27.90
N ALA A 748 -3.95 7.41 -27.40
CA ALA A 748 -4.72 6.71 -26.39
C ALA A 748 -5.93 6.01 -27.01
N GLU A 749 -6.12 4.72 -26.70
CA GLU A 749 -7.26 3.93 -27.15
C GLU A 749 -8.20 3.59 -25.98
N PRO A 750 -9.53 3.66 -26.15
CA PRO A 750 -10.45 3.30 -25.08
C PRO A 750 -10.36 1.81 -24.73
N GLU A 751 -9.99 1.51 -23.48
CA GLU A 751 -10.11 0.19 -22.89
C GLU A 751 -11.33 0.13 -21.97
N THR A 752 -12.07 -0.97 -22.04
CA THR A 752 -13.16 -1.27 -21.11
C THR A 752 -12.86 -2.53 -20.35
N SER A 753 -13.02 -2.50 -19.03
CA SER A 753 -12.82 -3.63 -18.14
C SER A 753 -13.98 -3.85 -17.19
N TYR A 754 -14.23 -5.12 -16.88
CA TYR A 754 -15.27 -5.56 -15.97
C TYR A 754 -14.65 -6.48 -14.92
N GLY A 755 -15.06 -6.25 -13.68
CA GLY A 755 -14.70 -7.03 -12.52
C GLY A 755 -15.92 -7.57 -11.78
N LEU A 756 -15.82 -8.81 -11.32
CA LEU A 756 -16.75 -9.44 -10.42
C LEU A 756 -15.98 -10.21 -9.34
N GLN A 757 -16.15 -9.82 -8.08
CA GLN A 757 -15.50 -10.43 -6.92
C GLN A 757 -16.55 -10.87 -5.90
N PHE A 758 -16.49 -12.12 -5.47
CA PHE A 758 -17.27 -12.72 -4.39
C PHE A 758 -16.43 -12.83 -3.13
N GLU A 759 -16.97 -12.45 -1.98
CA GLU A 759 -16.29 -12.54 -0.70
C GLU A 759 -17.15 -13.37 0.25
N PHE A 760 -16.58 -14.41 0.84
CA PHE A 760 -17.20 -15.21 1.90
C PHE A 760 -16.51 -14.84 3.21
N LYS A 761 -17.18 -14.02 4.04
CA LYS A 761 -16.59 -13.49 5.26
C LYS A 761 -16.24 -14.62 6.22
N GLY A 762 -14.96 -14.73 6.57
CA GLY A 762 -14.41 -15.81 7.39
C GLY A 762 -13.84 -17.02 6.62
N LEU A 763 -14.00 -17.08 5.29
CA LEU A 763 -13.34 -18.06 4.42
C LEU A 763 -12.29 -17.39 3.49
N GLY A 764 -12.58 -16.17 3.02
CA GLY A 764 -11.74 -15.37 2.12
C GLY A 764 -12.52 -14.76 0.94
N SER A 765 -11.82 -14.22 -0.05
CA SER A 765 -12.42 -13.61 -1.25
C SER A 765 -11.95 -14.27 -2.54
N VAL A 766 -12.86 -14.44 -3.50
CA VAL A 766 -12.67 -15.04 -4.83
C VAL A 766 -13.12 -14.04 -5.90
N GLY A 767 -12.44 -13.96 -7.04
CA GLY A 767 -12.88 -13.10 -8.15
C GLY A 767 -12.10 -11.79 -8.22
N ASN A 768 -12.50 -10.92 -9.13
CA ASN A 768 -11.54 -10.13 -9.88
C ASN A 768 -12.05 -8.77 -10.34
N GLY A 769 -11.11 -7.89 -10.67
CA GLY A 769 -11.35 -6.65 -11.39
C GLY A 769 -10.34 -5.59 -10.95
N PRO A 770 -10.52 -4.35 -11.42
CA PRO A 770 -10.18 -3.20 -10.59
C PRO A 770 -10.64 -3.50 -9.16
N LYS A 771 -9.71 -3.50 -8.19
CA LYS A 771 -10.08 -3.76 -6.80
C LYS A 771 -11.17 -2.75 -6.43
N TYR A 772 -12.19 -3.17 -5.68
CA TYR A 772 -13.21 -2.26 -5.18
C TYR A 772 -12.58 -1.23 -4.24
N ASN A 773 -12.07 -0.13 -4.80
CA ASN A 773 -11.37 0.95 -4.15
C ASN A 773 -11.51 2.22 -5.01
N LEU A 774 -10.96 3.33 -4.55
CA LEU A 774 -11.10 4.62 -5.23
C LEU A 774 -10.01 4.88 -6.29
N ASN A 775 -9.07 3.94 -6.47
CA ASN A 775 -8.01 4.07 -7.45
C ASN A 775 -8.52 3.60 -8.80
N THR A 776 -8.39 4.45 -9.82
CA THR A 776 -8.53 4.00 -11.20
C THR A 776 -7.20 3.40 -11.67
N ARG A 777 -7.21 2.78 -12.84
CA ARG A 777 -6.04 2.18 -13.50
C ARG A 777 -5.00 3.22 -13.89
N LEU A 778 -5.42 4.41 -14.30
CA LEU A 778 -4.52 5.49 -14.70
C LEU A 778 -4.23 6.47 -13.56
N LEU A 779 -5.21 6.71 -12.68
CA LEU A 779 -5.19 7.80 -11.72
C LEU A 779 -5.57 7.29 -10.32
N PRO A 780 -4.58 7.06 -9.43
CA PRO A 780 -4.87 6.62 -8.08
C PRO A 780 -5.54 7.73 -7.27
N TYR A 781 -6.43 7.34 -6.35
CA TYR A 781 -6.94 8.23 -5.33
C TYR A 781 -5.82 8.59 -4.37
N SER A 782 -5.58 9.89 -4.21
CA SER A 782 -4.63 10.45 -3.27
C SER A 782 -5.33 11.50 -2.41
N ARG A 783 -4.94 11.58 -1.14
CA ARG A 783 -5.38 12.67 -0.28
C ARG A 783 -4.56 13.92 -0.60
N PRO A 784 -5.18 15.03 -0.98
CA PRO A 784 -4.47 16.24 -1.37
C PRO A 784 -3.80 16.98 -0.20
N PHE A 785 -4.11 16.59 1.05
CA PHE A 785 -3.78 17.30 2.29
C PHE A 785 -3.01 16.41 3.27
N ASN A 786 -1.96 15.74 2.83
CA ASN A 786 -0.99 15.22 3.80
C ASN A 786 -0.18 16.43 4.32
N LEU A 787 -0.64 17.02 5.43
CA LEU A 787 0.01 18.16 6.08
C LEU A 787 1.39 17.82 6.66
N ASN A 788 1.76 16.53 6.71
CA ASN A 788 2.96 15.97 7.34
C ASN A 788 3.85 15.13 6.40
N ASP A 789 3.58 15.09 5.09
CA ASP A 789 4.48 14.46 4.10
C ASP A 789 5.16 15.52 3.22
#